data_AF-A0A9P0C8N7-F1
#
_entry.id   AF-A0A9P0C8N7-F1
#
_cell.length_a   1.000
_cell.length_b   1.000
_cell.length_c   1.000
_cell.angle_alpha   90.00
_cell.angle_beta   90.00
_cell.angle_gamma   90.00
#
_symmetry.space_group_name_H-M   'P 1'
#
loop_
_entity.id
_entity.type
_entity.pdbx_description
1 polymer ?
#
loop_
_entity_poly.entity_id
_entity_poly.type
_entity_poly.pdbx_seq_one_letter_code
_entity_poly.pdbx_strand_id
1 'polypeptide(L)'
;MKMEWKPEQEGLRQILTLLKESQSPDTATQRAVQQKLEELNKYPDFNNYLIFVLTKLVTEEEPTRSLSGLILKNNVKAHYDSFLPEVAEFIKRECLSAIGDPSPLIRATVGIIITTIASKGELTSWPELLPALCQMLDSQDYNVCEGAFGALQKICEDTAEILDSDALNRPLNVLIPKFLQFFRHSSPKIRCHAIACVNYFIMGRTQALMLHIDAFIENLFHLAADEDPDVRKNVCHALVLLLEVRLDRLIPHLPNIIEYMLVRTQDPEEGAALEACEFWLSLAEQNICREVLGPRLPALLPVLVRGMRYSEMAVILLRGDRDDDADDAEPDRESDIRPRFHKARTHTIKHNAGAGDSNMSGGGESDDEDDGGADADDGSLSDWNLRKCSAAALDVLANVFGADLLPVLFPILKETLFHENWVIKESGILALGAVADGCMGGMVPHLPDLVPYLVCCLSERKALVRAITCWTLSRYSHWIVSQSHDLYLRPVMTELLKRVLDNNKRVQEAACSAFATLEEEACTELVPYLGYILQTLVYAFSKYQHKNLLILYDAIGTLADSVGHHLNKEEYINLLMPPLINKWNVLKDEDKDLFPLLECLSSVASALQSGFLPYCEPVFRRCVSLIEQTLNQTIANSQSPEQFEAPDKDFMIVALDLLSGLTEGLDGHIDHLVLNSNLMQLLYQCMQDPMPEVRQSSFALIGDLTKACFQHVHPYIPEFLPILAMNLNPEVISVCNNATWAIGAISIKLGPETSKYIPLVLKHLVEIINRPNTPKTLLENTAITLGRLGYVCPHDVAPVLHQFVRQWCTSLRNIRDNDEKDSAFRGICQMIHVNPEGVVPDFMYFCDAVASWSHPKEDLKEMFTKILHGFKNQVGDDNWRRFTDQFPVQLSARLSAMCGI
;
A
#
# COMPACT_ATOMS: atom_id res chain seq x y z
N MET A 1 38.58 22.26 -39.89
CA MET A 1 38.35 23.37 -38.93
C MET A 1 36.86 23.71 -38.97
N LYS A 2 36.04 23.13 -38.08
CA LYS A 2 34.66 23.61 -37.90
C LYS A 2 34.75 24.96 -37.15
N MET A 3 34.06 25.99 -37.64
CA MET A 3 34.00 27.29 -36.96
C MET A 3 33.35 27.09 -35.59
N GLU A 4 34.01 27.54 -34.52
CA GLU A 4 33.39 27.62 -33.18
C GLU A 4 32.21 28.59 -33.24
N TRP A 5 31.06 28.17 -32.68
CA TRP A 5 29.89 29.02 -32.53
C TRP A 5 30.25 30.28 -31.73
N LYS A 6 29.74 31.44 -32.14
CA LYS A 6 29.91 32.72 -31.45
C LYS A 6 28.60 33.47 -31.40
N PRO A 7 28.25 34.11 -30.27
CA PRO A 7 27.03 34.89 -30.16
C PRO A 7 27.11 36.15 -31.00
N GLU A 8 26.01 36.51 -31.65
CA GLU A 8 25.83 37.85 -32.20
C GLU A 8 25.48 38.81 -31.07
N GLN A 9 26.11 39.99 -31.05
CA GLN A 9 25.99 40.96 -29.95
C GLN A 9 24.54 41.45 -29.75
N GLU A 10 23.81 41.62 -30.84
CA GLU A 10 22.41 42.04 -30.78
C GLU A 10 21.51 40.95 -30.19
N GLY A 11 21.67 39.69 -30.64
CA GLY A 11 20.94 38.55 -30.09
C GLY A 11 21.23 38.34 -28.60
N LEU A 12 22.50 38.45 -28.20
CA LEU A 12 22.90 38.34 -26.80
C LEU A 12 22.24 39.42 -25.93
N ARG A 13 22.19 40.67 -26.41
CA ARG A 13 21.54 41.77 -25.70
C ARG A 13 20.03 41.54 -25.53
N GLN A 14 19.37 41.01 -26.55
CA GLN A 14 17.94 40.70 -26.49
C GLN A 14 17.64 39.60 -25.46
N ILE A 15 18.44 38.55 -25.43
CA ILE A 15 18.30 37.45 -24.47
C ILE A 15 18.56 37.92 -23.04
N LEU A 16 19.59 38.74 -22.82
CA LEU A 16 19.85 39.33 -21.50
C LEU A 16 18.72 40.23 -21.03
N THR A 17 18.10 40.99 -21.94
CA THR A 17 16.93 41.81 -21.61
C THR A 17 15.76 40.91 -21.19
N LEU A 18 15.50 39.84 -21.93
CA LEU A 18 14.44 38.87 -21.62
C LEU A 18 14.66 38.17 -20.27
N LEU A 19 15.90 37.75 -19.98
CA LEU A 19 16.25 37.14 -18.70
C LEU A 19 16.05 38.11 -17.53
N LYS A 20 16.38 39.39 -17.70
CA LYS A 20 16.11 40.42 -16.68
C LYS A 20 14.62 40.69 -16.51
N GLU A 21 13.85 40.72 -17.61
CA GLU A 21 12.39 40.82 -17.57
C GLU A 21 11.74 39.62 -16.85
N SER A 22 12.28 38.40 -17.01
CA SER A 22 11.76 37.20 -16.34
C SER A 22 11.91 37.22 -14.82
N GLN A 23 12.79 38.07 -14.28
CA GLN A 23 12.98 38.27 -12.85
C GLN A 23 12.08 39.38 -12.28
N SER A 24 11.27 40.02 -13.12
CA SER A 24 10.33 41.06 -12.70
C SER A 24 9.26 40.48 -11.75
N PRO A 25 8.89 41.19 -10.67
CA PRO A 25 7.75 40.80 -9.83
C PRO A 25 6.39 41.07 -10.50
N ASP A 26 6.36 41.76 -11.65
CA ASP A 26 5.13 42.07 -12.38
C ASP A 26 4.60 40.87 -13.19
N THR A 27 3.37 40.45 -12.88
CA THR A 27 2.73 39.28 -13.50
C THR A 27 2.47 39.45 -15.00
N ALA A 28 2.17 40.68 -15.46
CA ALA A 28 1.95 40.92 -16.88
C ALA A 28 3.25 40.77 -17.68
N THR A 29 4.35 41.29 -17.13
CA THR A 29 5.70 41.10 -17.66
C THR A 29 6.08 39.62 -17.70
N GLN A 30 5.87 38.86 -16.62
CA GLN A 30 6.16 37.41 -16.60
C GLN A 30 5.40 36.63 -17.67
N ARG A 31 4.10 36.91 -17.89
CA ARG A 31 3.32 36.28 -18.98
C ARG A 31 3.86 36.63 -20.36
N ALA A 32 4.22 37.89 -20.59
CA ALA A 32 4.79 38.32 -21.86
C ALA A 32 6.15 37.67 -22.13
N VAL A 33 6.97 37.50 -21.09
CA VAL A 33 8.26 36.80 -21.17
C VAL A 33 8.05 35.32 -21.48
N GLN A 34 7.09 34.66 -20.84
CA GLN A 34 6.79 33.25 -21.10
C GLN A 34 6.40 33.01 -22.58
N GLN A 35 5.54 33.86 -23.15
CA GLN A 35 5.18 33.79 -24.57
C GLN A 35 6.38 33.98 -25.49
N LYS A 36 7.26 34.95 -25.19
CA LYS A 36 8.50 35.15 -25.96
C LYS A 36 9.46 33.97 -25.84
N LEU A 37 9.57 33.33 -24.67
CA LEU A 37 10.40 32.15 -24.48
C LEU A 37 9.89 30.97 -25.32
N GLU A 38 8.58 30.75 -25.37
CA GLU A 38 7.96 29.72 -26.22
C GLU A 38 8.21 29.96 -27.72
N GLU A 39 8.22 31.22 -28.16
CA GLU A 39 8.59 31.57 -29.54
C GLU A 39 10.08 31.31 -29.81
N LEU A 40 10.97 31.73 -28.90
CA LEU A 40 12.42 31.56 -29.05
C LEU A 40 12.86 30.09 -29.00
N ASN A 41 12.14 29.24 -28.27
CA ASN A 41 12.40 27.79 -28.20
C ASN A 41 12.28 27.09 -29.56
N LYS A 42 11.60 27.69 -30.54
CA LYS A 42 11.51 27.17 -31.91
C LYS A 42 12.82 27.33 -32.69
N TYR A 43 13.75 28.16 -32.22
CA TYR A 43 15.02 28.43 -32.88
C TYR A 43 16.14 27.59 -32.24
N PRO A 44 16.79 26.67 -32.98
CA PRO A 44 17.84 25.81 -32.42
C PRO A 44 19.01 26.58 -31.79
N ASP A 45 19.31 27.77 -32.31
CA ASP A 45 20.41 28.60 -31.86
C ASP A 45 20.16 29.26 -30.49
N PHE A 46 18.91 29.39 -30.07
CA PHE A 46 18.54 29.98 -28.78
C PHE A 46 19.21 29.23 -27.61
N ASN A 47 19.27 27.90 -27.68
CA ASN A 47 19.90 27.08 -26.65
C ASN A 47 21.42 27.32 -26.54
N ASN A 48 22.10 27.68 -27.64
CA ASN A 48 23.51 28.05 -27.61
C ASN A 48 23.74 29.36 -26.84
N TYR A 49 22.84 30.34 -26.98
CA TYR A 49 22.91 31.56 -26.18
C TYR A 49 22.67 31.28 -24.69
N LEU A 50 21.71 30.41 -24.36
CA LEU A 50 21.41 30.10 -22.96
C LEU A 50 22.62 29.49 -22.24
N ILE A 51 23.29 28.51 -22.86
CA ILE A 51 24.50 27.91 -22.28
C ILE A 51 25.68 28.90 -22.26
N PHE A 52 25.79 29.78 -23.25
CA PHE A 52 26.83 30.81 -23.29
C PHE A 52 26.67 31.82 -22.15
N VAL A 53 25.44 32.29 -21.88
CA VAL A 53 25.15 33.19 -20.75
C VAL A 53 25.50 32.51 -19.42
N LEU A 54 25.14 31.24 -19.24
CA LEU A 54 25.47 30.48 -18.03
C LEU A 54 26.99 30.38 -17.80
N THR A 55 27.74 29.99 -18.83
CA THR A 55 29.12 29.50 -18.68
C THR A 55 30.22 30.51 -19.04
N LYS A 56 29.99 31.43 -19.98
CA LYS A 56 31.01 32.36 -20.49
C LYS A 56 30.82 33.80 -20.03
N LEU A 57 29.58 34.22 -19.76
CA LEU A 57 29.27 35.61 -19.43
C LEU A 57 29.42 35.89 -17.94
N VAL A 58 30.63 35.69 -17.41
CA VAL A 58 30.98 35.84 -15.98
C VAL A 58 30.80 37.26 -15.42
N THR A 59 30.55 38.25 -16.28
CA THR A 59 30.26 39.64 -15.89
C THR A 59 28.81 39.85 -15.46
N GLU A 60 27.89 38.95 -15.82
CA GLU A 60 26.49 39.02 -15.37
C GLU A 60 26.30 38.36 -14.00
N GLU A 61 25.24 38.76 -13.31
CA GLU A 61 24.92 38.27 -11.97
C GLU A 61 24.57 36.78 -11.95
N GLU A 62 24.95 36.09 -10.87
CA GLU A 62 24.75 34.64 -10.71
C GLU A 62 23.29 34.20 -10.89
N PRO A 63 22.26 34.90 -10.36
CA PRO A 63 20.86 34.52 -10.59
C PRO A 63 20.47 34.55 -12.06
N THR A 64 20.96 35.52 -12.83
CA THR A 64 20.69 35.65 -14.27
C THR A 64 21.35 34.52 -15.07
N ARG A 65 22.62 34.22 -14.75
CA ARG A 65 23.35 33.09 -15.35
C ARG A 65 22.66 31.77 -15.04
N SER A 66 22.27 31.55 -13.78
CA SER A 66 21.58 30.33 -13.34
C SER A 66 20.20 30.18 -13.98
N LEU A 67 19.42 31.26 -14.06
CA LEU A 67 18.10 31.24 -14.71
C LEU A 67 18.18 30.85 -16.19
N SER A 68 19.20 31.36 -16.89
CA SER A 68 19.50 30.94 -18.26
C SER A 68 19.71 29.43 -18.37
N GLY A 69 20.46 28.85 -17.43
CA GLY A 69 20.67 27.41 -17.35
C GLY A 69 19.41 26.61 -17.01
N LEU A 70 18.54 27.11 -16.13
CA LEU A 70 17.28 26.45 -15.79
C LEU A 70 16.26 26.44 -16.95
N ILE A 71 16.22 27.52 -17.73
CA ILE A 71 15.44 27.56 -18.98
C ILE A 71 15.98 26.51 -19.96
N LEU A 72 17.30 26.45 -20.13
CA LEU A 72 17.93 25.44 -20.97
C LEU A 72 17.61 24.02 -20.49
N LYS A 73 17.63 23.76 -19.18
CA LYS A 73 17.23 22.46 -18.61
C LYS A 73 15.80 22.09 -19.02
N ASN A 74 14.85 23.02 -18.94
CA ASN A 74 13.47 22.76 -19.36
C ASN A 74 13.37 22.47 -20.86
N ASN A 75 14.14 23.18 -21.68
CA ASN A 75 14.20 22.94 -23.12
C ASN A 75 14.78 21.56 -23.45
N VAL A 76 15.86 21.14 -22.77
CA VAL A 76 16.39 19.78 -22.88
C VAL A 76 15.31 18.77 -22.48
N LYS A 77 14.62 18.97 -21.35
CA LYS A 77 13.59 18.05 -20.88
C LYS A 77 12.46 17.85 -21.90
N ALA A 78 12.04 18.91 -22.59
CA ALA A 78 10.90 18.90 -23.49
C ALA A 78 11.23 18.58 -24.95
N HIS A 79 12.43 18.95 -25.42
CA HIS A 79 12.72 19.03 -26.85
C HIS A 79 14.08 18.44 -27.27
N TYR A 80 14.79 17.71 -26.39
CA TYR A 80 16.15 17.22 -26.69
C TYR A 80 16.25 16.42 -28.00
N ASP A 81 15.26 15.59 -28.32
CA ASP A 81 15.25 14.79 -29.55
C ASP A 81 15.21 15.64 -30.84
N SER A 82 14.74 16.89 -30.72
CA SER A 82 14.71 17.85 -31.83
C SER A 82 16.00 18.68 -31.95
N PHE A 83 16.93 18.57 -31.00
CA PHE A 83 18.15 19.37 -31.00
C PHE A 83 19.05 18.95 -32.16
N LEU A 84 19.64 19.95 -32.83
CA LEU A 84 20.69 19.68 -33.81
C LEU A 84 21.91 19.08 -33.09
N PRO A 85 22.56 18.04 -33.64
CA PRO A 85 23.72 17.40 -33.00
C PRO A 85 24.83 18.38 -32.62
N GLU A 86 25.01 19.44 -33.40
CA GLU A 86 26.03 20.47 -33.17
C GLU A 86 25.72 21.36 -31.97
N VAL A 87 24.43 21.63 -31.71
CA VAL A 87 23.95 22.36 -30.52
C VAL A 87 24.11 21.49 -29.28
N ALA A 88 23.70 20.22 -29.36
CA ALA A 88 23.86 19.27 -28.27
C ALA A 88 25.35 19.12 -27.87
N GLU A 89 26.24 18.93 -28.83
CA GLU A 89 27.68 18.81 -28.59
C GLU A 89 28.29 20.09 -28.01
N PHE A 90 27.83 21.26 -28.45
CA PHE A 90 28.24 22.54 -27.87
C PHE A 90 27.85 22.63 -26.40
N ILE A 91 26.59 22.34 -26.06
CA ILE A 91 26.09 22.37 -24.68
C ILE A 91 26.86 21.37 -23.81
N LYS A 92 27.05 20.13 -24.28
CA LYS A 92 27.81 19.09 -23.58
C LYS A 92 29.22 19.56 -23.21
N ARG A 93 29.95 20.12 -24.17
CA ARG A 93 31.31 20.63 -23.96
C ARG A 93 31.36 21.81 -22.99
N GLU A 94 30.46 22.77 -23.14
CA GLU A 94 30.43 23.96 -22.27
C GLU A 94 30.08 23.58 -20.83
N CYS A 95 29.14 22.65 -20.62
CA CYS A 95 28.81 22.14 -19.29
C CYS A 95 30.03 21.50 -18.60
N LEU A 96 30.73 20.59 -19.29
CA LEU A 96 31.95 19.99 -18.73
C LEU A 96 33.01 21.05 -18.41
N SER A 97 33.18 22.08 -19.25
CA SER A 97 34.14 23.15 -18.98
C SER A 97 33.80 24.03 -17.77
N ALA A 98 32.51 24.11 -17.40
CA ALA A 98 31.99 24.98 -16.35
C ALA A 98 31.66 24.25 -15.04
N ILE A 99 31.91 22.93 -14.96
CA ILE A 99 31.56 22.13 -13.78
C ILE A 99 32.29 22.57 -12.51
N GLY A 100 33.46 23.22 -12.66
CA GLY A 100 34.26 23.79 -11.57
C GLY A 100 34.09 25.29 -11.37
N ASP A 101 32.97 25.90 -11.79
CA ASP A 101 32.72 27.33 -11.61
C ASP A 101 32.87 27.72 -10.12
N PRO A 102 33.45 28.89 -9.77
CA PRO A 102 33.58 29.32 -8.38
C PRO A 102 32.26 29.45 -7.62
N SER A 103 31.15 29.78 -8.31
CA SER A 103 29.83 29.91 -7.70
C SER A 103 29.18 28.53 -7.52
N PRO A 104 28.80 28.15 -6.28
CA PRO A 104 28.06 26.91 -6.03
C PRO A 104 26.73 26.83 -6.78
N LEU A 105 26.05 27.97 -6.97
CA LEU A 105 24.79 28.05 -7.70
C LEU A 105 24.98 27.68 -9.18
N ILE A 106 26.06 28.17 -9.80
CA ILE A 106 26.37 27.86 -11.20
C ILE A 106 26.78 26.40 -11.34
N ARG A 107 27.61 25.86 -10.42
CA ARG A 107 27.97 24.43 -10.43
C ARG A 107 26.74 23.53 -10.32
N ALA A 108 25.82 23.85 -9.41
CA ALA A 108 24.57 23.11 -9.26
C ALA A 108 23.74 23.13 -10.55
N THR A 109 23.57 24.31 -11.17
CA THR A 109 22.83 24.45 -12.43
C THR A 109 23.49 23.70 -13.60
N VAL A 110 24.82 23.76 -13.71
CA VAL A 110 25.57 22.98 -14.71
C VAL A 110 25.40 21.48 -14.47
N GLY A 111 25.51 21.03 -13.22
CA GLY A 111 25.28 19.63 -12.84
C GLY A 111 23.90 19.13 -13.22
N ILE A 112 22.85 19.94 -12.95
CA ILE A 112 21.46 19.64 -13.32
C ILE A 112 21.30 19.51 -14.84
N ILE A 113 21.96 20.35 -15.65
CA ILE A 113 21.90 20.24 -17.11
C ILE A 113 22.58 18.95 -17.57
N ILE A 114 23.77 18.63 -17.03
CA ILE A 114 24.49 17.39 -17.34
C ILE A 114 23.61 16.17 -17.06
N THR A 115 22.97 16.11 -15.89
CA THR A 115 22.14 14.96 -15.49
C THR A 115 20.85 14.90 -16.30
N THR A 116 20.24 16.04 -16.63
CA THR A 116 19.05 16.10 -17.51
C THR A 116 19.38 15.59 -18.92
N ILE A 117 20.54 15.97 -19.48
CA ILE A 117 20.99 15.47 -20.78
C ILE A 117 21.26 13.96 -20.72
N ALA A 118 21.93 13.48 -19.66
CA ALA A 118 22.21 12.05 -19.47
C ALA A 118 20.93 11.21 -19.35
N SER A 119 19.92 11.74 -18.65
CA SER A 119 18.60 11.08 -18.48
C SER A 119 17.79 11.09 -19.78
N LYS A 120 17.63 12.24 -20.44
CA LYS A 120 16.80 12.36 -21.65
C LYS A 120 17.43 11.84 -22.92
N GLY A 121 18.73 12.02 -23.08
CA GLY A 121 19.47 11.57 -24.25
C GLY A 121 19.92 10.12 -24.19
N GLU A 122 19.63 9.41 -23.10
CA GLU A 122 20.27 8.15 -22.72
C GLU A 122 21.78 8.28 -22.49
N LEU A 123 22.30 7.66 -21.43
CA LEU A 123 23.71 7.76 -21.06
C LEU A 123 24.66 7.18 -22.13
N THR A 124 24.16 6.24 -22.94
CA THR A 124 24.85 5.64 -24.09
C THR A 124 25.16 6.65 -25.20
N SER A 125 24.40 7.74 -25.31
CA SER A 125 24.62 8.79 -26.32
C SER A 125 25.73 9.79 -25.94
N TRP A 126 26.30 9.67 -24.74
CA TRP A 126 27.39 10.53 -24.26
C TRP A 126 28.50 9.69 -23.60
N PRO A 127 29.23 8.88 -24.39
CA PRO A 127 30.19 7.90 -23.86
C PRO A 127 31.39 8.54 -23.14
N GLU A 128 31.74 9.80 -23.45
CA GLU A 128 32.84 10.52 -22.83
C GLU A 128 32.50 11.07 -21.44
N LEU A 129 31.22 11.12 -21.05
CA LEU A 129 30.77 11.78 -19.82
C LEU A 129 31.38 11.17 -18.56
N LEU A 130 31.15 9.87 -18.32
CA LEU A 130 31.65 9.20 -17.11
C LEU A 130 33.18 9.20 -17.02
N PRO A 131 33.94 8.89 -18.10
CA PRO A 131 35.40 9.02 -18.07
C PRO A 131 35.88 10.44 -17.76
N ALA A 132 35.26 11.47 -18.34
CA ALA A 132 35.63 12.85 -18.09
C ALA A 132 35.38 13.25 -16.63
N LEU A 133 34.19 12.97 -16.10
CA LEU A 133 33.86 13.24 -14.70
C LEU A 133 34.79 12.49 -13.73
N CYS A 134 35.09 11.23 -14.01
CA CYS A 134 36.03 10.43 -13.21
C CYS A 134 37.44 11.03 -13.19
N GLN A 135 37.94 11.51 -14.34
CA GLN A 135 39.23 12.20 -14.42
C GLN A 135 39.22 13.54 -13.66
N MET A 136 38.09 14.26 -13.68
CA MET A 136 37.94 15.54 -12.99
C MET A 136 38.00 15.40 -11.46
N LEU A 137 37.70 14.22 -10.91
CA LEU A 137 37.91 13.93 -9.49
C LEU A 137 39.38 14.04 -9.07
N ASP A 138 40.33 13.81 -9.97
CA ASP A 138 41.77 13.94 -9.72
C ASP A 138 42.30 15.38 -9.84
N SER A 139 41.42 16.34 -10.17
CA SER A 139 41.78 17.74 -10.24
C SER A 139 42.27 18.26 -8.88
N GLN A 140 43.30 19.11 -8.91
CA GLN A 140 43.77 19.84 -7.72
C GLN A 140 42.83 21.01 -7.38
N ASP A 141 41.95 21.41 -8.29
CA ASP A 141 40.91 22.40 -8.03
C ASP A 141 39.74 21.75 -7.30
N TYR A 142 39.51 22.20 -6.06
CA TYR A 142 38.41 21.76 -5.21
C TYR A 142 37.04 21.89 -5.91
N ASN A 143 36.79 22.99 -6.63
CA ASN A 143 35.49 23.23 -7.25
C ASN A 143 35.24 22.27 -8.41
N VAL A 144 36.29 21.91 -9.16
CA VAL A 144 36.20 20.91 -10.23
C VAL A 144 35.89 19.53 -9.65
N CYS A 145 36.60 19.13 -8.60
CA CYS A 145 36.39 17.85 -7.93
C CYS A 145 34.96 17.77 -7.34
N GLU A 146 34.53 18.80 -6.61
CA GLU A 146 33.21 18.86 -5.98
C GLU A 146 32.06 18.90 -7.00
N GLY A 147 32.19 19.71 -8.06
CA GLY A 147 31.19 19.76 -9.14
C GLY A 147 31.07 18.42 -9.89
N ALA A 148 32.20 17.75 -10.16
CA ALA A 148 32.20 16.43 -10.78
C ALA A 148 31.55 15.37 -9.88
N PHE A 149 31.80 15.41 -8.56
CA PHE A 149 31.12 14.55 -7.59
C PHE A 149 29.61 14.81 -7.54
N GLY A 150 29.18 16.08 -7.53
CA GLY A 150 27.75 16.44 -7.54
C GLY A 150 27.03 15.89 -8.79
N ALA A 151 27.65 15.99 -9.97
CA ALA A 151 27.09 15.41 -11.18
C ALA A 151 27.07 13.86 -11.13
N LEU A 152 28.15 13.23 -10.68
CA LEU A 152 28.22 11.76 -10.55
C LEU A 152 27.20 11.23 -9.56
N GLN A 153 27.00 11.88 -8.42
CA GLN A 153 26.01 11.46 -7.43
C GLN A 153 24.61 11.42 -8.04
N LYS A 154 24.21 12.47 -8.77
CA LYS A 154 22.89 12.52 -9.39
C LYS A 154 22.73 11.52 -10.55
N ILE A 155 23.81 11.24 -11.29
CA ILE A 155 23.81 10.15 -12.28
C ILE A 155 23.64 8.79 -11.59
N CYS A 156 24.31 8.56 -10.46
CA CYS A 156 24.17 7.31 -9.68
C CYS A 156 22.73 7.14 -9.16
N GLU A 157 22.11 8.23 -8.70
CA GLU A 157 20.71 8.24 -8.25
C GLU A 157 19.72 7.90 -9.37
N ASP A 158 19.84 8.58 -10.52
CA ASP A 158 18.83 8.50 -11.59
C ASP A 158 19.05 7.28 -12.52
N THR A 159 20.26 6.71 -12.56
CA THR A 159 20.65 5.68 -13.56
C THR A 159 21.42 4.49 -12.99
N ALA A 160 21.26 4.16 -11.70
CA ALA A 160 21.99 3.10 -11.02
C ALA A 160 22.02 1.76 -11.80
N GLU A 161 20.88 1.32 -12.32
CA GLU A 161 20.75 0.03 -13.03
C GLU A 161 21.56 -0.03 -14.33
N ILE A 162 21.62 1.07 -15.06
CA ILE A 162 22.30 1.15 -16.37
C ILE A 162 23.82 1.13 -16.17
N LEU A 163 24.32 1.63 -15.04
CA LEU A 163 25.75 1.73 -14.76
C LEU A 163 26.44 0.36 -14.56
N ASP A 164 25.70 -0.70 -14.22
CA ASP A 164 26.25 -2.08 -14.16
C ASP A 164 26.05 -2.86 -15.47
N SER A 165 25.44 -2.23 -16.49
CA SER A 165 25.14 -2.90 -17.76
C SER A 165 26.37 -3.08 -18.66
N ASP A 166 26.35 -4.14 -19.47
CA ASP A 166 27.36 -4.38 -20.51
C ASP A 166 27.35 -3.30 -21.59
N ALA A 167 26.22 -2.60 -21.79
CA ALA A 167 26.06 -1.57 -22.80
C ALA A 167 27.01 -0.37 -22.60
N LEU A 168 27.36 -0.05 -21.34
CA LEU A 168 28.31 1.01 -20.99
C LEU A 168 29.71 0.47 -20.67
N ASN A 169 29.98 -0.81 -20.92
CA ASN A 169 31.23 -1.48 -20.55
C ASN A 169 31.51 -1.45 -19.04
N ARG A 170 30.46 -1.59 -18.22
CA ARG A 170 30.51 -1.71 -16.74
C ARG A 170 31.39 -0.64 -16.06
N PRO A 171 31.04 0.65 -16.18
CA PRO A 171 31.82 1.77 -15.63
C PRO A 171 32.04 1.69 -14.11
N LEU A 172 31.15 1.01 -13.38
CA LEU A 172 31.24 0.84 -11.92
C LEU A 172 32.51 0.12 -11.45
N ASN A 173 33.11 -0.73 -12.30
CA ASN A 173 34.39 -1.37 -12.01
C ASN A 173 35.54 -0.37 -11.80
N VAL A 174 35.41 0.85 -12.33
CA VAL A 174 36.39 1.94 -12.16
C VAL A 174 35.90 2.95 -11.12
N LEU A 175 34.62 3.32 -11.18
CA LEU A 175 34.05 4.36 -10.34
C LEU A 175 34.02 3.99 -8.86
N ILE A 176 33.59 2.77 -8.50
CA ILE A 176 33.47 2.39 -7.08
C ILE A 176 34.83 2.40 -6.36
N PRO A 177 35.89 1.75 -6.87
CA PRO A 177 37.21 1.84 -6.26
C PRO A 177 37.73 3.27 -6.17
N LYS A 178 37.36 4.12 -7.14
CA LYS A 178 37.71 5.54 -7.13
C LYS A 178 37.01 6.28 -6.00
N PHE A 179 35.70 6.13 -5.84
CA PHE A 179 34.94 6.77 -4.76
C PHE A 179 35.47 6.41 -3.38
N LEU A 180 35.81 5.13 -3.14
CA LEU A 180 36.37 4.67 -1.87
C LEU A 180 37.67 5.40 -1.46
N GLN A 181 38.47 5.88 -2.42
CA GLN A 181 39.68 6.68 -2.12
C GLN A 181 39.34 8.03 -1.49
N PHE A 182 38.19 8.61 -1.83
CA PHE A 182 37.76 9.92 -1.34
C PHE A 182 37.08 9.89 0.03
N PHE A 183 36.88 8.71 0.62
CA PHE A 183 36.38 8.59 1.99
C PHE A 183 37.35 9.22 3.00
N ARG A 184 38.64 9.28 2.68
CA ARG A 184 39.66 9.92 3.54
C ARG A 184 40.03 11.34 3.09
N HIS A 185 39.20 11.96 2.24
CA HIS A 185 39.45 13.31 1.76
C HIS A 185 39.30 14.34 2.89
N SER A 186 40.06 15.43 2.82
CA SER A 186 40.08 16.47 3.87
C SER A 186 38.76 17.24 3.98
N SER A 187 38.09 17.48 2.84
CA SER A 187 36.77 18.14 2.80
C SER A 187 35.64 17.18 3.16
N PRO A 188 34.78 17.50 4.16
CA PRO A 188 33.61 16.70 4.51
C PRO A 188 32.63 16.54 3.35
N LYS A 189 32.41 17.61 2.57
CA LYS A 189 31.48 17.58 1.44
C LYS A 189 31.85 16.52 0.39
N ILE A 190 33.15 16.37 0.11
CA ILE A 190 33.64 15.33 -0.81
C ILE A 190 33.48 13.93 -0.20
N ARG A 191 33.70 13.78 1.12
CA ARG A 191 33.42 12.52 1.81
C ARG A 191 31.93 12.15 1.70
N CYS A 192 31.02 13.10 1.91
CA CYS A 192 29.58 12.90 1.74
C CYS A 192 29.24 12.40 0.34
N HIS A 193 29.69 13.12 -0.71
CA HIS A 193 29.45 12.70 -2.10
C HIS A 193 29.99 11.29 -2.38
N ALA A 194 31.19 10.98 -1.89
CA ALA A 194 31.79 9.66 -2.10
C ALA A 194 30.97 8.54 -1.45
N ILE A 195 30.47 8.72 -0.22
CA ILE A 195 29.62 7.73 0.45
C ILE A 195 28.27 7.63 -0.27
N ALA A 196 27.62 8.76 -0.55
CA ALA A 196 26.32 8.81 -1.22
C ALA A 196 26.34 8.09 -2.59
N CYS A 197 27.38 8.32 -3.40
CA CYS A 197 27.56 7.60 -4.67
C CYS A 197 27.62 6.08 -4.47
N VAL A 198 28.32 5.59 -3.45
CA VAL A 198 28.44 4.14 -3.20
C VAL A 198 27.13 3.54 -2.67
N ASN A 199 26.36 4.29 -1.88
CA ASN A 199 25.11 3.83 -1.26
C ASN A 199 24.08 3.34 -2.29
N TYR A 200 23.96 4.00 -3.44
CA TYR A 200 23.04 3.59 -4.53
C TYR A 200 23.27 2.16 -5.07
N PHE A 201 24.45 1.58 -4.84
CA PHE A 201 24.84 0.27 -5.37
C PHE A 201 24.81 -0.86 -4.32
N ILE A 202 24.40 -0.57 -3.08
CA ILE A 202 24.36 -1.57 -2.00
C ILE A 202 23.20 -2.55 -2.22
N MET A 203 21.97 -2.04 -2.36
CA MET A 203 20.76 -2.86 -2.50
C MET A 203 20.76 -3.70 -3.77
N GLY A 204 21.23 -3.13 -4.88
CA GLY A 204 21.38 -3.83 -6.17
C GLY A 204 22.46 -4.91 -6.17
N ARG A 205 23.22 -5.07 -5.07
CA ARG A 205 24.32 -6.04 -4.92
C ARG A 205 25.32 -5.98 -6.07
N THR A 206 25.60 -4.79 -6.58
CA THR A 206 26.45 -4.56 -7.75
C THR A 206 27.79 -5.27 -7.59
N GLN A 207 28.20 -6.02 -8.62
CA GLN A 207 29.37 -6.90 -8.54
C GLN A 207 30.65 -6.14 -8.16
N ALA A 208 30.84 -4.94 -8.72
CA ALA A 208 31.98 -4.08 -8.42
C ALA A 208 32.06 -3.71 -6.92
N LEU A 209 30.94 -3.36 -6.28
CA LEU A 209 30.91 -3.08 -4.84
C LEU A 209 31.16 -4.35 -4.02
N MET A 210 30.53 -5.46 -4.41
CA MET A 210 30.65 -6.72 -3.66
C MET A 210 32.09 -7.25 -3.62
N LEU A 211 32.89 -7.00 -4.66
CA LEU A 211 34.32 -7.32 -4.68
C LEU A 211 35.16 -6.43 -3.75
N HIS A 212 34.70 -5.21 -3.46
CA HIS A 212 35.37 -4.22 -2.62
C HIS A 212 34.69 -3.99 -1.27
N ILE A 213 33.78 -4.89 -0.87
CA ILE A 213 32.92 -4.71 0.30
C ILE A 213 33.70 -4.55 1.61
N ASP A 214 34.80 -5.29 1.78
CA ASP A 214 35.61 -5.23 3.00
C ASP A 214 36.31 -3.87 3.12
N ALA A 215 36.80 -3.32 2.00
CA ALA A 215 37.40 -2.00 1.96
C ALA A 215 36.37 -0.88 2.19
N PHE A 216 35.13 -1.07 1.72
CA PHE A 216 34.03 -0.15 2.00
C PHE A 216 33.70 -0.11 3.49
N ILE A 217 33.51 -1.27 4.13
CA ILE A 217 33.22 -1.38 5.57
C ILE A 217 34.35 -0.77 6.42
N GLU A 218 35.62 -1.02 6.08
CA GLU A 218 36.76 -0.43 6.80
C GLU A 218 36.72 1.11 6.74
N ASN A 219 36.43 1.68 5.56
CA ASN A 219 36.34 3.13 5.41
C ASN A 219 35.12 3.73 6.12
N LEU A 220 33.97 3.03 6.17
CA LEU A 220 32.82 3.46 6.98
C LEU A 220 33.18 3.53 8.46
N PHE A 221 33.88 2.53 9.00
CA PHE A 221 34.30 2.55 10.41
C PHE A 221 35.32 3.65 10.71
N HIS A 222 36.18 3.99 9.74
CA HIS A 222 37.05 5.15 9.87
C HIS A 222 36.25 6.47 10.00
N LEU A 223 35.15 6.58 9.25
CA LEU A 223 34.28 7.76 9.23
C LEU A 223 33.21 7.79 10.31
N ALA A 224 33.08 6.74 11.11
CA ALA A 224 32.13 6.72 12.24
C ALA A 224 32.39 7.85 13.25
N ALA A 225 33.65 8.31 13.38
CA ALA A 225 34.03 9.38 14.28
C ALA A 225 33.98 10.79 13.65
N ASP A 226 33.44 10.94 12.44
CA ASP A 226 33.40 12.23 11.74
C ASP A 226 32.51 13.26 12.48
N GLU A 227 33.00 14.50 12.55
CA GLU A 227 32.30 15.61 13.21
C GLU A 227 31.24 16.26 12.31
N ASP A 228 31.29 16.02 11.00
CA ASP A 228 30.33 16.55 10.05
C ASP A 228 29.01 15.72 10.05
N PRO A 229 27.84 16.36 10.26
CA PRO A 229 26.58 15.65 10.36
C PRO A 229 26.16 14.96 9.05
N ASP A 230 26.45 15.54 7.89
CA ASP A 230 26.09 14.93 6.59
C ASP A 230 26.92 13.68 6.32
N VAL A 231 28.20 13.67 6.76
CA VAL A 231 29.03 12.46 6.70
C VAL A 231 28.43 11.38 7.59
N ARG A 232 28.10 11.71 8.86
CA ARG A 232 27.49 10.75 9.79
C ARG A 232 26.18 10.20 9.28
N LYS A 233 25.33 11.06 8.71
CA LYS A 233 24.06 10.67 8.07
C LYS A 233 24.30 9.59 7.00
N ASN A 234 25.20 9.85 6.06
CA ASN A 234 25.51 8.91 4.97
C ASN A 234 26.17 7.61 5.47
N VAL A 235 26.98 7.67 6.53
CA VAL A 235 27.54 6.47 7.17
C VAL A 235 26.45 5.63 7.83
N CYS A 236 25.49 6.26 8.52
CA CYS A 236 24.37 5.54 9.13
C CYS A 236 23.54 4.85 8.04
N HIS A 237 23.14 5.58 7.01
CA HIS A 237 22.41 5.05 5.85
C HIS A 237 23.15 3.86 5.21
N ALA A 238 24.46 3.98 4.97
CA ALA A 238 25.27 2.90 4.41
C ALA A 238 25.22 1.61 5.27
N LEU A 239 25.27 1.76 6.59
CA LEU A 239 25.21 0.62 7.52
C LEU A 239 23.82 -0.01 7.58
N VAL A 240 22.74 0.77 7.44
CA VAL A 240 21.37 0.26 7.30
C VAL A 240 21.26 -0.60 6.04
N LEU A 241 21.64 -0.05 4.88
CA LEU A 241 21.61 -0.79 3.62
C LEU A 241 22.46 -2.08 3.67
N LEU A 242 23.67 -2.00 4.26
CA LEU A 242 24.54 -3.17 4.42
C LEU A 242 23.95 -4.24 5.32
N LEU A 243 23.12 -3.86 6.30
CA LEU A 243 22.46 -4.82 7.19
C LEU A 243 21.52 -5.73 6.42
N GLU A 244 20.80 -5.20 5.43
CA GLU A 244 19.84 -5.96 4.64
C GLU A 244 20.52 -6.88 3.61
N VAL A 245 21.61 -6.43 2.98
CA VAL A 245 22.26 -7.20 1.91
C VAL A 245 23.45 -8.04 2.35
N ARG A 246 24.22 -7.62 3.35
CA ARG A 246 25.53 -8.18 3.73
C ARG A 246 25.70 -8.29 5.25
N LEU A 247 24.64 -8.71 5.95
CA LEU A 247 24.69 -9.04 7.37
C LEU A 247 25.85 -9.99 7.71
N ASP A 248 26.19 -10.93 6.81
CA ASP A 248 27.32 -11.86 6.95
C ASP A 248 28.64 -11.17 7.30
N ARG A 249 28.89 -9.97 6.75
CA ARG A 249 30.10 -9.19 7.00
C ARG A 249 29.99 -8.27 8.20
N LEU A 250 28.78 -7.89 8.60
CA LEU A 250 28.57 -7.03 9.76
C LEU A 250 28.56 -7.80 11.08
N ILE A 251 28.17 -9.09 11.10
CA ILE A 251 28.08 -9.93 12.31
C ILE A 251 29.29 -9.79 13.25
N PRO A 252 30.56 -9.86 12.79
CA PRO A 252 31.73 -9.76 13.68
C PRO A 252 31.87 -8.40 14.38
N HIS A 253 31.27 -7.35 13.80
CA HIS A 253 31.37 -5.96 14.26
C HIS A 253 30.06 -5.45 14.87
N LEU A 254 28.98 -6.25 14.79
CA LEU A 254 27.62 -5.85 15.13
C LEU A 254 27.47 -5.27 16.54
N PRO A 255 28.13 -5.79 17.59
CA PRO A 255 28.07 -5.16 18.92
C PRO A 255 28.56 -3.71 18.92
N ASN A 256 29.65 -3.41 18.20
CA ASN A 256 30.17 -2.04 18.12
C ASN A 256 29.29 -1.15 17.24
N ILE A 257 28.71 -1.71 16.18
CA ILE A 257 27.76 -1.01 15.31
C ILE A 257 26.52 -0.62 16.13
N ILE A 258 25.99 -1.51 16.96
CA ILE A 258 24.83 -1.21 17.82
C ILE A 258 25.14 -0.10 18.82
N GLU A 259 26.29 -0.11 19.48
CA GLU A 259 26.68 1.00 20.37
C GLU A 259 26.81 2.33 19.60
N TYR A 260 27.39 2.28 18.40
CA TYR A 260 27.49 3.44 17.52
C TYR A 260 26.10 3.97 17.14
N MET A 261 25.22 3.12 16.63
CA MET A 261 23.87 3.49 16.22
C MET A 261 23.06 4.03 17.39
N LEU A 262 23.16 3.43 18.58
CA LEU A 262 22.47 3.91 19.78
C LEU A 262 22.86 5.35 20.16
N VAL A 263 24.13 5.70 19.96
CA VAL A 263 24.62 7.07 20.17
C VAL A 263 24.17 7.99 19.03
N ARG A 264 24.14 7.51 17.77
CA ARG A 264 23.70 8.30 16.61
C ARG A 264 22.19 8.51 16.55
N THR A 265 21.36 7.60 17.04
CA THR A 265 19.91 7.83 17.21
C THR A 265 19.61 9.00 18.17
N GLN A 266 20.61 9.42 18.95
CA GLN A 266 20.55 10.57 19.86
C GLN A 266 21.37 11.77 19.34
N ASP A 267 21.74 11.80 18.06
CA ASP A 267 22.47 12.92 17.46
C ASP A 267 21.61 14.20 17.55
N PRO A 268 22.22 15.37 17.84
CA PRO A 268 21.49 16.64 17.82
C PRO A 268 20.94 17.00 16.43
N GLU A 269 21.56 16.51 15.36
CA GLU A 269 21.07 16.70 14.01
C GLU A 269 20.01 15.63 13.67
N GLU A 270 18.77 16.07 13.46
CA GLU A 270 17.62 15.18 13.26
C GLU A 270 17.80 14.27 12.04
N GLY A 271 18.41 14.76 10.97
CA GLY A 271 18.70 13.98 9.77
C GLY A 271 19.65 12.80 10.03
N ALA A 272 20.66 12.97 10.88
CA ALA A 272 21.56 11.87 11.24
C ALA A 272 20.91 10.90 12.24
N ALA A 273 20.11 11.42 13.17
CA ALA A 273 19.35 10.61 14.12
C ALA A 273 18.31 9.73 13.43
N LEU A 274 17.63 10.23 12.40
CA LEU A 274 16.66 9.49 11.60
C LEU A 274 17.31 8.28 10.90
N GLU A 275 18.36 8.48 10.12
CA GLU A 275 19.07 7.38 9.43
C GLU A 275 19.63 6.35 10.43
N ALA A 276 20.09 6.81 11.60
CA ALA A 276 20.53 5.90 12.65
C ALA A 276 19.36 5.14 13.32
N CYS A 277 18.16 5.72 13.35
CA CYS A 277 16.97 5.08 13.89
C CYS A 277 16.44 3.98 12.95
N GLU A 278 16.56 4.16 11.63
CA GLU A 278 16.17 3.14 10.63
C GLU A 278 16.94 1.83 10.80
N PHE A 279 18.14 1.88 11.34
CA PHE A 279 18.90 0.68 11.70
C PHE A 279 18.12 -0.27 12.62
N TRP A 280 17.30 0.24 13.53
CA TRP A 280 16.52 -0.60 14.43
C TRP A 280 15.38 -1.32 13.71
N LEU A 281 14.78 -0.69 12.69
CA LEU A 281 13.78 -1.32 11.83
C LEU A 281 14.39 -2.46 11.03
N SER A 282 15.43 -2.18 10.23
CA SER A 282 16.09 -3.19 9.41
C SER A 282 16.71 -4.31 10.24
N LEU A 283 17.18 -4.03 11.48
CA LEU A 283 17.69 -5.07 12.39
C LEU A 283 16.58 -5.94 12.96
N ALA A 284 15.40 -5.38 13.24
CA ALA A 284 14.29 -6.11 13.84
C ALA A 284 13.74 -7.21 12.91
N GLU A 285 13.84 -7.02 11.60
CA GLU A 285 13.49 -8.02 10.59
C GLU A 285 14.49 -9.18 10.49
N GLN A 286 15.70 -9.03 11.06
CA GLN A 286 16.72 -10.07 11.00
C GLN A 286 16.49 -11.16 12.06
N ASN A 287 16.69 -12.41 11.68
CA ASN A 287 16.56 -13.57 12.59
C ASN A 287 17.45 -13.50 13.84
N ILE A 288 18.55 -12.75 13.79
CA ILE A 288 19.50 -12.58 14.91
C ILE A 288 19.10 -11.48 15.89
N CYS A 289 18.07 -10.67 15.57
CA CYS A 289 17.67 -9.49 16.35
C CYS A 289 17.58 -9.78 17.85
N ARG A 290 16.84 -10.84 18.21
CA ARG A 290 16.58 -11.18 19.61
C ARG A 290 17.85 -11.45 20.40
N GLU A 291 18.82 -12.14 19.81
CA GLU A 291 20.10 -12.48 20.45
C GLU A 291 20.93 -11.22 20.70
N VAL A 292 21.01 -10.34 19.71
CA VAL A 292 21.94 -9.21 19.74
C VAL A 292 21.37 -7.99 20.47
N LEU A 293 20.07 -7.69 20.29
CA LEU A 293 19.42 -6.56 20.95
C LEU A 293 18.88 -6.86 22.35
N GLY A 294 18.59 -8.12 22.69
CA GLY A 294 18.03 -8.48 24.00
C GLY A 294 18.78 -7.85 25.19
N PRO A 295 20.12 -7.95 25.28
CA PRO A 295 20.91 -7.32 26.35
C PRO A 295 20.98 -5.78 26.30
N ARG A 296 20.51 -5.16 25.21
CA ARG A 296 20.59 -3.71 24.94
C ARG A 296 19.24 -3.00 25.01
N LEU A 297 18.13 -3.73 25.10
CA LEU A 297 16.78 -3.17 25.29
C LEU A 297 16.69 -2.11 26.41
N PRO A 298 17.31 -2.29 27.60
CA PRO A 298 17.24 -1.27 28.67
C PRO A 298 17.83 0.09 28.28
N ALA A 299 18.77 0.11 27.34
CA ALA A 299 19.36 1.34 26.84
C ALA A 299 18.61 1.90 25.61
N LEU A 300 18.11 1.03 24.73
CA LEU A 300 17.45 1.40 23.49
C LEU A 300 16.01 1.93 23.69
N LEU A 301 15.17 1.25 24.48
CA LEU A 301 13.75 1.65 24.60
C LEU A 301 13.54 3.07 25.12
N PRO A 302 14.30 3.57 26.13
CA PRO A 302 14.19 4.97 26.54
C PRO A 302 14.56 5.97 25.44
N VAL A 303 15.43 5.57 24.50
CA VAL A 303 15.83 6.41 23.36
C VAL A 303 14.70 6.46 22.34
N LEU A 304 14.15 5.30 21.95
CA LEU A 304 13.02 5.24 21.01
C LEU A 304 11.80 6.00 21.54
N VAL A 305 11.38 5.76 22.79
CA VAL A 305 10.23 6.46 23.39
C VAL A 305 10.48 7.98 23.50
N ARG A 306 11.73 8.43 23.61
CA ARG A 306 12.06 9.86 23.55
C ARG A 306 12.00 10.40 22.12
N GLY A 307 12.50 9.64 21.15
CA GLY A 307 12.43 9.96 19.72
C GLY A 307 11.00 10.08 19.21
N MET A 308 10.06 9.37 19.83
CA MET A 308 8.62 9.44 19.56
C MET A 308 7.96 10.77 19.96
N ARG A 309 8.65 11.73 20.60
CA ARG A 309 8.07 13.04 20.95
C ARG A 309 8.00 13.94 19.73
N TYR A 310 6.95 14.75 19.62
CA TYR A 310 6.93 15.82 18.62
C TYR A 310 8.12 16.78 18.80
N SER A 311 8.81 17.11 17.71
CA SER A 311 9.83 18.15 17.69
C SER A 311 9.19 19.52 17.94
N GLU A 312 9.97 20.49 18.43
CA GLU A 312 9.45 21.84 18.68
C GLU A 312 8.90 22.49 17.40
N MET A 313 9.58 22.27 16.27
CA MET A 313 9.13 22.75 14.96
C MET A 313 7.81 22.09 14.56
N ALA A 314 7.66 20.78 14.77
CA ALA A 314 6.39 20.10 14.54
C ALA A 314 5.28 20.67 15.42
N VAL A 315 5.51 20.86 16.72
CA VAL A 315 4.50 21.47 17.60
C VAL A 315 4.06 22.86 17.13
N ILE A 316 4.98 23.68 16.61
CA ILE A 316 4.67 25.01 16.06
C ILE A 316 3.83 24.89 14.80
N LEU A 317 4.25 24.04 13.85
CA LEU A 317 3.55 23.83 12.60
C LEU A 317 2.12 23.28 12.81
N LEU A 318 1.96 22.33 13.73
CA LEU A 318 0.67 21.68 14.02
C LEU A 318 -0.31 22.56 14.80
N ARG A 319 0.17 23.60 15.49
CA ARG A 319 -0.70 24.57 16.20
C ARG A 319 -1.14 25.73 15.31
N GLY A 320 -0.37 26.03 14.27
CA GLY A 320 -0.47 27.34 13.60
C GLY A 320 -0.32 28.50 14.59
N ASP A 321 -0.71 29.71 14.17
CA ASP A 321 -0.69 30.92 14.99
C ASP A 321 -1.86 31.01 16.03
N ARG A 322 -2.51 29.90 16.41
CA ARG A 322 -3.76 29.93 17.19
C ARG A 322 -3.65 29.35 18.58
N ASP A 323 -4.27 30.05 19.54
CA ASP A 323 -4.48 29.58 20.91
C ASP A 323 -5.72 28.66 21.06
N ASP A 324 -6.61 28.65 20.06
CA ASP A 324 -7.81 27.81 20.01
C ASP A 324 -7.59 26.59 19.08
N ASP A 325 -7.75 25.38 19.63
CA ASP A 325 -7.60 24.10 18.93
C ASP A 325 -8.74 23.81 17.91
N ALA A 326 -9.62 24.78 17.59
CA ALA A 326 -10.78 24.59 16.72
C ALA A 326 -10.55 25.12 15.29
N ASP A 327 -10.71 24.23 14.30
CA ASP A 327 -10.49 24.50 12.87
C ASP A 327 -11.54 23.83 11.96
N ASP A 328 -12.61 23.26 12.53
CA ASP A 328 -13.70 22.57 11.82
C ASP A 328 -14.49 23.47 10.85
N ALA A 329 -14.55 24.78 11.11
CA ALA A 329 -15.19 25.74 10.24
C ALA A 329 -14.31 26.18 9.04
N GLU A 330 -13.04 25.76 9.00
CA GLU A 330 -12.09 26.21 7.98
C GLU A 330 -12.06 25.26 6.79
N PRO A 331 -12.39 25.72 5.57
CA PRO A 331 -12.31 24.90 4.38
C PRO A 331 -10.90 24.34 4.19
N ASP A 332 -10.81 23.07 3.79
CA ASP A 332 -9.55 22.45 3.40
C ASP A 332 -9.00 23.10 2.13
N ARG A 333 -7.68 23.21 2.03
CA ARG A 333 -7.01 23.65 0.81
C ARG A 333 -6.85 22.47 -0.15
N GLU A 334 -6.75 22.73 -1.44
CA GLU A 334 -6.47 21.69 -2.44
C GLU A 334 -5.16 20.93 -2.15
N SER A 335 -4.18 21.59 -1.54
CA SER A 335 -2.91 20.98 -1.10
C SER A 335 -3.06 19.98 0.04
N ASP A 336 -4.15 20.06 0.81
CA ASP A 336 -4.36 19.25 2.01
C ASP A 336 -5.00 17.89 1.65
N ILE A 337 -5.48 17.77 0.41
CA ILE A 337 -6.19 16.61 -0.14
C ILE A 337 -5.19 15.74 -0.90
N ARG A 338 -4.83 14.60 -0.31
CA ARG A 338 -3.90 13.65 -0.96
C ARG A 338 -4.59 12.97 -2.15
N PRO A 339 -3.87 12.68 -3.24
CA PRO A 339 -4.39 11.84 -4.32
C PRO A 339 -4.83 10.49 -3.76
N ARG A 340 -6.10 10.14 -3.93
CA ARG A 340 -6.64 8.81 -3.63
C ARG A 340 -6.81 8.01 -4.92
N PHE A 341 -6.56 6.71 -4.81
CA PHE A 341 -6.74 5.71 -5.86
C PHE A 341 -7.66 4.61 -5.33
N HIS A 342 -8.46 4.03 -6.21
CA HIS A 342 -9.40 2.98 -5.83
C HIS A 342 -8.73 1.61 -5.85
N LYS A 343 -8.92 0.80 -4.79
CA LYS A 343 -8.44 -0.60 -4.74
C LYS A 343 -9.56 -1.56 -5.15
N ALA A 344 -9.33 -2.36 -6.19
CA ALA A 344 -10.32 -3.32 -6.71
C ALA A 344 -10.75 -4.37 -5.67
N ARG A 345 -12.06 -4.68 -5.63
CA ARG A 345 -12.67 -5.62 -4.67
C ARG A 345 -12.19 -7.06 -4.88
N THR A 346 -11.71 -7.70 -3.80
CA THR A 346 -11.36 -9.13 -3.78
C THR A 346 -12.49 -9.93 -3.15
N HIS A 347 -12.99 -10.98 -3.80
CA HIS A 347 -14.02 -11.84 -3.22
C HIS A 347 -13.46 -12.72 -2.09
N THR A 348 -13.87 -12.48 -0.86
CA THR A 348 -13.42 -13.20 0.35
C THR A 348 -14.53 -14.01 1.01
N ILE A 349 -14.18 -14.97 1.87
CA ILE A 349 -15.13 -15.85 2.56
C ILE A 349 -14.99 -15.65 4.08
N LYS A 350 -16.12 -15.54 4.80
CA LYS A 350 -16.13 -15.26 6.25
C LYS A 350 -15.67 -16.45 7.10
N HIS A 351 -14.79 -16.22 8.10
CA HIS A 351 -14.25 -17.25 9.03
C HIS A 351 -14.96 -17.33 10.39
N ASN A 352 -15.00 -18.52 11.00
CA ASN A 352 -15.57 -18.72 12.35
C ASN A 352 -14.77 -17.95 13.43
N ALA A 353 -15.45 -17.13 14.24
CA ALA A 353 -14.87 -16.26 15.28
C ALA A 353 -14.33 -17.00 16.53
N GLY A 354 -13.84 -18.24 16.39
CA GLY A 354 -13.47 -19.07 17.55
C GLY A 354 -12.40 -20.14 17.30
N ALA A 355 -11.75 -20.15 16.14
CA ALA A 355 -10.55 -20.96 15.94
C ALA A 355 -9.34 -20.08 16.30
N GLY A 356 -8.63 -20.43 17.38
CA GLY A 356 -7.52 -19.66 17.93
C GLY A 356 -6.30 -19.59 17.01
N ASP A 357 -6.40 -18.81 15.94
CA ASP A 357 -5.31 -18.46 15.05
C ASP A 357 -5.09 -16.95 15.19
N SER A 358 -4.36 -16.56 16.25
CA SER A 358 -3.82 -15.21 16.44
C SER A 358 -2.56 -15.00 15.59
N ASN A 359 -2.52 -15.58 14.39
CA ASN A 359 -1.45 -15.44 13.42
C ASN A 359 -2.05 -15.74 12.03
N MET A 360 -1.79 -14.86 11.07
CA MET A 360 -2.06 -15.07 9.63
C MET A 360 -3.52 -14.91 9.16
N SER A 361 -4.19 -13.83 9.55
CA SER A 361 -5.22 -13.17 8.72
C SER A 361 -4.71 -11.88 8.06
N GLY A 362 -3.39 -11.66 7.98
CA GLY A 362 -2.75 -10.51 7.33
C GLY A 362 -1.77 -10.94 6.24
N GLY A 363 -2.25 -11.63 5.20
CA GLY A 363 -1.41 -12.13 4.10
C GLY A 363 -2.03 -11.97 2.71
N GLY A 364 -2.98 -11.04 2.55
CA GLY A 364 -3.06 -10.30 1.29
C GLY A 364 -2.09 -9.13 1.42
N GLU A 365 -1.36 -8.80 0.35
CA GLU A 365 -0.44 -7.66 0.29
C GLU A 365 -1.03 -6.46 1.03
N SER A 366 -0.61 -6.28 2.27
CA SER A 366 -1.00 -5.18 3.12
C SER A 366 -0.10 -4.00 2.75
N ASP A 367 -0.40 -3.40 1.60
CA ASP A 367 -0.26 -1.95 1.42
C ASP A 367 -1.34 -1.20 2.23
N ASP A 368 -1.85 -1.82 3.31
CA ASP A 368 -2.79 -1.27 4.28
C ASP A 368 -2.07 -0.86 5.59
N GLU A 369 -0.73 -0.94 5.64
CA GLU A 369 0.04 -0.38 6.77
C GLU A 369 0.14 1.15 6.75
N ASP A 370 -0.42 1.86 5.74
CA ASP A 370 -0.41 3.33 5.66
C ASP A 370 -1.75 4.01 6.03
N ASP A 371 -2.80 3.28 6.44
CA ASP A 371 -4.12 3.87 6.74
C ASP A 371 -4.58 3.75 8.21
N GLY A 372 -3.67 3.35 9.09
CA GLY A 372 -3.92 3.29 10.53
C GLY A 372 -3.67 4.61 11.24
N GLY A 373 -4.38 5.70 10.92
CA GLY A 373 -4.62 6.88 11.78
C GLY A 373 -3.44 7.64 12.44
N ALA A 374 -2.19 7.23 12.25
CA ALA A 374 -0.99 7.92 12.73
C ALA A 374 -0.29 8.74 11.63
N ASP A 375 -0.60 8.48 10.36
CA ASP A 375 0.01 9.12 9.17
C ASP A 375 -0.83 10.21 8.51
N ALA A 376 -1.92 10.59 9.18
CA ALA A 376 -2.79 11.69 8.84
C ALA A 376 -2.20 13.06 9.21
N ASP A 377 -1.20 13.55 8.47
CA ASP A 377 -0.72 14.92 8.67
C ASP A 377 -0.24 15.66 7.40
N ASP A 378 -0.44 16.99 7.43
CA ASP A 378 -0.34 18.00 6.38
C ASP A 378 1.02 18.03 5.65
N GLY A 379 1.04 18.54 4.40
CA GLY A 379 2.03 18.40 3.33
C GLY A 379 3.46 18.96 3.53
N SER A 380 3.94 19.04 4.78
CA SER A 380 5.38 19.10 5.12
C SER A 380 5.77 18.30 6.39
N LEU A 381 4.77 17.81 7.14
CA LEU A 381 4.93 16.97 8.34
C LEU A 381 4.57 15.49 8.09
N SER A 382 4.02 15.20 6.90
CA SER A 382 3.84 13.85 6.35
C SER A 382 5.15 13.11 6.15
N ASP A 383 6.25 13.84 5.96
CA ASP A 383 7.55 13.25 5.65
C ASP A 383 8.01 12.32 6.77
N TRP A 384 8.57 11.18 6.37
CA TRP A 384 9.19 10.22 7.26
C TRP A 384 10.20 10.93 8.17
N ASN A 385 10.03 10.80 9.48
CA ASN A 385 10.77 11.57 10.47
C ASN A 385 11.13 10.70 11.68
N LEU A 386 11.99 11.23 12.57
CA LEU A 386 12.53 10.49 13.71
C LEU A 386 11.43 9.94 14.63
N ARG A 387 10.33 10.68 14.80
CA ARG A 387 9.19 10.25 15.62
C ARG A 387 8.49 9.04 15.03
N LYS A 388 8.16 9.07 13.73
CA LYS A 388 7.54 7.93 13.02
C LYS A 388 8.45 6.72 13.02
N CYS A 389 9.72 6.92 12.66
CA CYS A 389 10.73 5.87 12.65
C CYS A 389 10.91 5.22 14.04
N SER A 390 10.93 6.02 15.11
CA SER A 390 11.05 5.49 16.48
C SER A 390 9.83 4.68 16.91
N ALA A 391 8.63 5.10 16.50
CA ALA A 391 7.38 4.40 16.80
C ALA A 391 7.30 3.07 16.03
N ALA A 392 7.60 3.09 14.73
CA ALA A 392 7.67 1.91 13.89
C ALA A 392 8.72 0.92 14.41
N ALA A 393 9.92 1.40 14.78
CA ALA A 393 10.95 0.55 15.37
C ALA A 393 10.47 -0.12 16.66
N LEU A 394 9.73 0.61 17.51
CA LEU A 394 9.16 0.05 18.74
C LEU A 394 8.09 -1.00 18.45
N ASP A 395 7.25 -0.80 17.43
CA ASP A 395 6.21 -1.75 17.02
C ASP A 395 6.82 -3.07 16.52
N VAL A 396 7.77 -3.01 15.58
CA VAL A 396 8.44 -4.22 15.08
C VAL A 396 9.21 -4.93 16.20
N LEU A 397 9.88 -4.19 17.10
CA LEU A 397 10.53 -4.79 18.27
C LEU A 397 9.52 -5.44 19.24
N ALA A 398 8.33 -4.88 19.40
CA ALA A 398 7.27 -5.52 20.19
C ALA A 398 6.86 -6.86 19.59
N ASN A 399 6.77 -6.96 18.26
CA ASN A 399 6.48 -8.22 17.58
C ASN A 399 7.62 -9.26 17.73
N VAL A 400 8.89 -8.82 17.78
CA VAL A 400 10.04 -9.71 17.98
C VAL A 400 10.16 -10.23 19.41
N PHE A 401 10.00 -9.36 20.40
CA PHE A 401 10.28 -9.68 21.81
C PHE A 401 9.02 -10.08 22.60
N GLY A 402 7.84 -9.68 22.15
CA GLY A 402 6.58 -9.88 22.85
C GLY A 402 6.65 -9.41 24.30
N ALA A 403 6.13 -10.23 25.22
CA ALA A 403 6.07 -9.89 26.64
C ALA A 403 7.44 -9.61 27.30
N ASP A 404 8.56 -10.06 26.72
CA ASP A 404 9.91 -9.79 27.25
C ASP A 404 10.30 -8.30 27.15
N LEU A 405 9.62 -7.52 26.31
CA LEU A 405 9.82 -6.07 26.18
C LEU A 405 9.26 -5.29 27.38
N LEU A 406 8.16 -5.79 27.95
CA LEU A 406 7.32 -5.08 28.93
C LEU A 406 8.02 -4.70 30.25
N PRO A 407 8.90 -5.53 30.85
CA PRO A 407 9.59 -5.16 32.09
C PRO A 407 10.42 -3.88 31.99
N VAL A 408 10.95 -3.59 30.81
CA VAL A 408 11.71 -2.35 30.55
C VAL A 408 10.78 -1.21 30.17
N LEU A 409 9.71 -1.50 29.41
CA LEU A 409 8.79 -0.48 28.90
C LEU A 409 7.84 0.06 29.99
N PHE A 410 7.34 -0.77 30.90
CA PHE A 410 6.36 -0.35 31.91
C PHE A 410 6.82 0.79 32.82
N PRO A 411 8.06 0.81 33.35
CA PRO A 411 8.56 1.97 34.08
C PRO A 411 8.51 3.25 33.25
N ILE A 412 8.86 3.18 31.97
CA ILE A 412 8.85 4.32 31.05
C ILE A 412 7.42 4.80 30.84
N LEU A 413 6.48 3.89 30.54
CA LEU A 413 5.06 4.23 30.35
C LEU A 413 4.44 4.84 31.61
N LYS A 414 4.81 4.35 32.79
CA LYS A 414 4.32 4.91 34.06
C LYS A 414 4.75 6.35 34.27
N GLU A 415 5.95 6.72 33.83
CA GLU A 415 6.44 8.10 33.89
C GLU A 415 5.85 8.98 32.78
N THR A 416 5.65 8.44 31.58
CA THR A 416 5.17 9.22 30.44
C THR A 416 3.67 9.43 30.45
N LEU A 417 2.86 8.38 30.64
CA LEU A 417 1.39 8.44 30.53
C LEU A 417 0.77 9.49 31.47
N PHE A 418 1.29 9.64 32.69
CA PHE A 418 0.72 10.55 33.70
C PHE A 418 1.45 11.90 33.78
N HIS A 419 2.34 12.20 32.84
CA HIS A 419 3.14 13.42 32.85
C HIS A 419 2.30 14.69 32.61
N GLU A 420 2.64 15.81 33.27
CA GLU A 420 1.92 17.09 33.12
C GLU A 420 2.14 17.73 31.75
N ASN A 421 3.37 17.65 31.22
CA ASN A 421 3.67 18.05 29.85
C ASN A 421 3.00 17.11 28.85
N TRP A 422 2.04 17.66 28.09
CA TRP A 422 1.27 16.93 27.09
C TRP A 422 2.14 16.25 26.02
N VAL A 423 3.30 16.80 25.64
CA VAL A 423 4.19 16.19 24.63
C VAL A 423 4.74 14.86 25.13
N ILE A 424 5.06 14.78 26.42
CA ILE A 424 5.57 13.56 27.05
C ILE A 424 4.43 12.56 27.25
N LYS A 425 3.27 13.03 27.71
CA LYS A 425 2.04 12.22 27.82
C LYS A 425 1.66 11.58 26.50
N GLU A 426 1.59 12.39 25.46
CA GLU A 426 1.25 11.99 24.09
C GLU A 426 2.22 10.91 23.58
N SER A 427 3.54 11.08 23.75
CA SER A 427 4.51 10.04 23.37
C SER A 427 4.35 8.72 24.14
N GLY A 428 3.88 8.78 25.39
CA GLY A 428 3.55 7.60 26.18
C GLY A 428 2.31 6.87 25.67
N ILE A 429 1.29 7.62 25.22
CA ILE A 429 0.09 7.05 24.61
C ILE A 429 0.42 6.41 23.26
N LEU A 430 1.22 7.08 22.41
CA LEU A 430 1.74 6.50 21.17
C LEU A 430 2.52 5.21 21.42
N ALA A 431 3.43 5.19 22.40
CA ALA A 431 4.19 4.00 22.76
C ALA A 431 3.29 2.85 23.27
N LEU A 432 2.21 3.17 23.98
CA LEU A 432 1.23 2.18 24.42
C LEU A 432 0.46 1.56 23.25
N GLY A 433 0.13 2.34 22.22
CA GLY A 433 -0.52 1.82 21.01
C GLY A 433 0.43 1.05 20.10
N ALA A 434 1.67 1.51 19.94
CA ALA A 434 2.69 0.88 19.10
C ALA A 434 3.04 -0.55 19.55
N VAL A 435 2.93 -0.86 20.84
CA VAL A 435 3.25 -2.22 21.34
C VAL A 435 2.04 -3.15 21.41
N ALA A 436 0.85 -2.70 21.00
CA ALA A 436 -0.40 -3.43 21.21
C ALA A 436 -0.36 -4.83 20.58
N ASP A 437 -0.02 -4.92 19.30
CA ASP A 437 -0.05 -6.19 18.54
C ASP A 437 0.98 -7.18 19.08
N GLY A 438 2.25 -6.77 19.18
CA GLY A 438 3.33 -7.64 19.62
C GLY A 438 3.27 -8.03 21.11
N CYS A 439 2.77 -7.15 21.99
CA CYS A 439 2.77 -7.36 23.44
C CYS A 439 1.39 -7.72 24.03
N MET A 440 0.35 -7.93 23.21
CA MET A 440 -1.04 -8.11 23.68
C MET A 440 -1.16 -9.09 24.85
N GLY A 441 -0.54 -10.28 24.76
CA GLY A 441 -0.62 -11.30 25.80
C GLY A 441 -0.13 -10.85 27.18
N GLY A 442 0.87 -9.96 27.24
CA GLY A 442 1.37 -9.37 28.48
C GLY A 442 0.67 -8.07 28.88
N MET A 443 0.00 -7.41 27.93
CA MET A 443 -0.78 -6.17 28.16
C MET A 443 -2.17 -6.45 28.75
N VAL A 444 -2.82 -7.57 28.39
CA VAL A 444 -4.18 -7.93 28.82
C VAL A 444 -4.46 -7.75 30.33
N PRO A 445 -3.55 -8.14 31.26
CA PRO A 445 -3.77 -7.93 32.70
C PRO A 445 -3.88 -6.45 33.13
N HIS A 446 -3.39 -5.52 32.31
CA HIS A 446 -3.34 -4.09 32.59
C HIS A 446 -4.41 -3.28 31.84
N LEU A 447 -5.02 -3.84 30.79
CA LEU A 447 -6.09 -3.19 30.01
C LEU A 447 -7.32 -2.79 30.84
N PRO A 448 -7.74 -3.53 31.89
CA PRO A 448 -8.85 -3.10 32.75
C PRO A 448 -8.65 -1.72 33.39
N ASP A 449 -7.41 -1.30 33.64
CA ASP A 449 -7.08 0.03 34.18
C ASP A 449 -6.73 1.03 33.05
N LEU A 450 -6.03 0.56 32.02
CA LEU A 450 -5.53 1.41 30.92
C LEU A 450 -6.65 1.88 29.99
N VAL A 451 -7.62 1.04 29.63
CA VAL A 451 -8.71 1.44 28.73
C VAL A 451 -9.59 2.53 29.34
N PRO A 452 -10.07 2.42 30.60
CA PRO A 452 -10.80 3.53 31.23
C PRO A 452 -9.98 4.82 31.34
N TYR A 453 -8.66 4.70 31.58
CA TYR A 453 -7.75 5.84 31.56
C TYR A 453 -7.71 6.52 30.18
N LEU A 454 -7.54 5.75 29.10
CA LEU A 454 -7.55 6.28 27.73
C LEU A 454 -8.91 6.91 27.36
N VAL A 455 -10.02 6.33 27.80
CA VAL A 455 -11.35 6.94 27.64
C VAL A 455 -11.41 8.33 28.29
N CYS A 456 -10.77 8.53 29.45
CA CYS A 456 -10.64 9.86 30.05
C CYS A 456 -9.76 10.80 29.21
N CYS A 457 -8.70 10.29 28.59
CA CYS A 457 -7.81 11.05 27.71
C CYS A 457 -8.50 11.57 26.44
N LEU A 458 -9.59 10.95 25.98
CA LEU A 458 -10.41 11.48 24.87
C LEU A 458 -11.02 12.85 25.19
N SER A 459 -11.12 13.23 26.47
CA SER A 459 -11.60 14.56 26.89
C SER A 459 -10.48 15.55 27.22
N GLU A 460 -9.22 15.23 26.91
CA GLU A 460 -8.09 16.12 27.17
C GLU A 460 -8.17 17.44 26.40
N ARG A 461 -7.61 18.50 26.98
CA ARG A 461 -7.66 19.84 26.37
C ARG A 461 -6.96 19.88 25.01
N LYS A 462 -5.85 19.14 24.87
CA LYS A 462 -5.00 19.18 23.69
C LYS A 462 -5.48 18.24 22.60
N ALA A 463 -5.78 18.79 21.42
CA ALA A 463 -6.24 18.03 20.25
C ALA A 463 -5.31 16.85 19.91
N LEU A 464 -4.00 17.06 19.90
CA LEU A 464 -3.01 16.01 19.60
C LEU A 464 -3.05 14.83 20.58
N VAL A 465 -3.34 15.08 21.85
CA VAL A 465 -3.52 14.01 22.85
C VAL A 465 -4.80 13.24 22.56
N ARG A 466 -5.90 13.92 22.21
CA ARG A 466 -7.16 13.26 21.85
C ARG A 466 -7.00 12.39 20.61
N ALA A 467 -6.35 12.91 19.56
CA ALA A 467 -6.12 12.20 18.31
C ALA A 467 -5.32 10.89 18.54
N ILE A 468 -4.18 10.95 19.23
CA ILE A 468 -3.39 9.73 19.49
C ILE A 468 -4.11 8.74 20.41
N THR A 469 -4.99 9.25 21.29
CA THR A 469 -5.81 8.41 22.16
C THR A 469 -6.85 7.64 21.36
N CYS A 470 -7.49 8.26 20.35
CA CYS A 470 -8.38 7.56 19.41
C CYS A 470 -7.66 6.39 18.75
N TRP A 471 -6.50 6.65 18.15
CA TRP A 471 -5.67 5.63 17.52
C TRP A 471 -5.25 4.53 18.50
N THR A 472 -4.78 4.89 19.69
CA THR A 472 -4.33 3.90 20.68
C THR A 472 -5.48 3.01 21.16
N LEU A 473 -6.69 3.56 21.33
CA LEU A 473 -7.87 2.76 21.68
C LEU A 473 -8.24 1.77 20.57
N SER A 474 -8.13 2.16 19.29
CA SER A 474 -8.47 1.26 18.18
C SER A 474 -7.54 0.05 18.10
N ARG A 475 -6.25 0.21 18.47
CA ARG A 475 -5.29 -0.91 18.57
C ARG A 475 -5.67 -1.96 19.62
N TYR A 476 -6.58 -1.64 20.53
CA TYR A 476 -7.12 -2.57 21.54
C TYR A 476 -8.59 -2.95 21.29
N SER A 477 -9.17 -2.64 20.12
CA SER A 477 -10.59 -2.88 19.79
C SER A 477 -11.01 -4.34 19.99
N HIS A 478 -10.22 -5.31 19.51
CA HIS A 478 -10.52 -6.74 19.69
C HIS A 478 -10.70 -7.10 21.17
N TRP A 479 -9.81 -6.63 22.05
CA TRP A 479 -9.95 -6.84 23.49
C TRP A 479 -11.21 -6.15 24.00
N ILE A 480 -11.44 -4.88 23.67
CA ILE A 480 -12.60 -4.09 24.13
C ILE A 480 -13.93 -4.77 23.79
N VAL A 481 -14.07 -5.29 22.57
CA VAL A 481 -15.27 -5.99 22.08
C VAL A 481 -15.48 -7.32 22.79
N SER A 482 -14.40 -8.05 23.12
CA SER A 482 -14.48 -9.33 23.82
C SER A 482 -14.93 -9.23 25.30
N GLN A 483 -15.00 -8.01 25.85
CA GLN A 483 -15.37 -7.76 27.25
C GLN A 483 -16.84 -7.36 27.41
N SER A 484 -17.25 -7.06 28.66
CA SER A 484 -18.60 -6.56 28.94
C SER A 484 -18.90 -5.24 28.22
N HIS A 485 -20.03 -5.22 27.50
CA HIS A 485 -20.48 -4.04 26.76
C HIS A 485 -20.62 -2.80 27.64
N ASP A 486 -21.18 -2.95 28.85
CA ASP A 486 -21.45 -1.82 29.74
C ASP A 486 -20.17 -1.23 30.34
N LEU A 487 -19.13 -2.05 30.52
CA LEU A 487 -17.88 -1.63 31.16
C LEU A 487 -16.89 -1.00 30.18
N TYR A 488 -16.80 -1.50 28.93
CA TYR A 488 -15.75 -1.11 28.00
C TYR A 488 -16.28 -0.65 26.64
N LEU A 489 -16.97 -1.51 25.88
CA LEU A 489 -17.42 -1.18 24.52
C LEU A 489 -18.30 0.09 24.48
N ARG A 490 -19.33 0.16 25.33
CA ARG A 490 -20.26 1.30 25.34
C ARG A 490 -19.55 2.61 25.71
N PRO A 491 -18.76 2.70 26.80
CA PRO A 491 -17.99 3.90 27.10
C PRO A 491 -17.05 4.34 25.97
N VAL A 492 -16.28 3.40 25.40
CA VAL A 492 -15.34 3.68 24.31
C VAL A 492 -16.09 4.20 23.08
N MET A 493 -17.11 3.48 22.61
CA MET A 493 -17.97 3.89 21.49
C MET A 493 -18.57 5.27 21.71
N THR A 494 -19.10 5.53 22.92
CA THR A 494 -19.77 6.81 23.23
C THR A 494 -18.79 7.98 23.17
N GLU A 495 -17.60 7.85 23.75
CA GLU A 495 -16.61 8.92 23.72
C GLU A 495 -15.95 9.09 22.35
N LEU A 496 -15.72 8.00 21.60
CA LEU A 496 -15.24 8.09 20.21
C LEU A 496 -16.26 8.81 19.32
N LEU A 497 -17.55 8.50 19.40
CA LEU A 497 -18.59 9.20 18.64
C LEU A 497 -18.66 10.71 18.98
N LYS A 498 -18.38 11.10 20.22
CA LYS A 498 -18.23 12.52 20.57
C LYS A 498 -16.98 13.16 19.96
N ARG A 499 -15.93 12.39 19.65
CA ARG A 499 -14.70 12.85 18.98
C ARG A 499 -14.82 12.84 17.47
N VAL A 500 -15.65 11.99 16.87
CA VAL A 500 -16.10 12.13 15.47
C VAL A 500 -16.68 13.54 15.27
N LEU A 501 -17.34 14.10 16.28
CA LEU A 501 -17.86 15.47 16.23
C LEU A 501 -16.95 16.51 16.93
N ASP A 502 -15.65 16.27 17.06
CA ASP A 502 -14.71 17.25 17.65
C ASP A 502 -14.68 18.55 16.83
N ASN A 503 -14.19 19.64 17.42
CA ASN A 503 -14.03 20.92 16.72
C ASN A 503 -12.66 21.03 16.05
N ASN A 504 -11.80 20.02 16.23
CA ASN A 504 -10.52 19.91 15.55
C ASN A 504 -10.58 18.86 14.43
N LYS A 505 -10.22 19.24 13.20
CA LYS A 505 -10.26 18.38 12.01
C LYS A 505 -9.38 17.13 12.15
N ARG A 506 -8.20 17.24 12.79
CA ARG A 506 -7.35 16.05 13.02
C ARG A 506 -7.98 15.08 14.02
N VAL A 507 -8.64 15.59 15.04
CA VAL A 507 -9.34 14.73 16.00
C VAL A 507 -10.55 14.06 15.35
N GLN A 508 -11.27 14.76 14.47
CA GLN A 508 -12.36 14.17 13.69
C GLN A 508 -11.85 12.98 12.85
N GLU A 509 -10.78 13.19 12.08
CA GLU A 509 -10.11 12.15 11.27
C GLU A 509 -9.65 10.95 12.10
N ALA A 510 -8.89 11.20 13.17
CA ALA A 510 -8.40 10.15 14.06
C ALA A 510 -9.54 9.38 14.74
N ALA A 511 -10.59 10.08 15.17
CA ALA A 511 -11.75 9.46 15.81
C ALA A 511 -12.59 8.64 14.83
N CYS A 512 -12.80 9.15 13.61
CA CYS A 512 -13.59 8.46 12.59
C CYS A 512 -12.88 7.18 12.13
N SER A 513 -11.56 7.26 11.90
CA SER A 513 -10.73 6.09 11.54
C SER A 513 -10.70 5.06 12.67
N ALA A 514 -10.47 5.50 13.93
CA ALA A 514 -10.52 4.62 15.09
C ALA A 514 -11.88 3.96 15.30
N PHE A 515 -12.96 4.67 14.94
CA PHE A 515 -14.31 4.14 15.00
C PHE A 515 -14.58 3.10 13.91
N ALA A 516 -14.08 3.31 12.68
CA ALA A 516 -14.14 2.31 11.61
C ALA A 516 -13.46 0.99 12.02
N THR A 517 -12.26 1.05 12.62
CA THR A 517 -11.60 -0.15 13.17
C THR A 517 -12.43 -0.82 14.27
N LEU A 518 -13.12 -0.04 15.11
CA LEU A 518 -14.01 -0.60 16.12
C LEU A 518 -15.25 -1.26 15.49
N GLU A 519 -15.76 -0.75 14.36
CA GLU A 519 -16.86 -1.35 13.61
C GLU A 519 -16.49 -2.72 13.05
N GLU A 520 -15.31 -2.84 12.44
CA GLU A 520 -14.79 -4.12 11.91
C GLU A 520 -14.69 -5.19 12.99
N GLU A 521 -14.17 -4.84 14.18
CA GLU A 521 -14.03 -5.76 15.30
C GLU A 521 -15.37 -6.09 15.96
N ALA A 522 -16.24 -5.10 16.15
CA ALA A 522 -17.50 -5.28 16.85
C ALA A 522 -18.58 -5.96 15.99
N CYS A 523 -18.55 -5.79 14.67
CA CYS A 523 -19.52 -6.38 13.74
C CYS A 523 -20.97 -6.20 14.23
N THR A 524 -21.68 -7.32 14.44
CA THR A 524 -23.08 -7.34 14.89
C THR A 524 -23.29 -6.88 16.33
N GLU A 525 -22.24 -6.77 17.15
CA GLU A 525 -22.33 -6.24 18.52
C GLU A 525 -22.73 -4.76 18.56
N LEU A 526 -22.62 -4.05 17.43
CA LEU A 526 -23.06 -2.65 17.28
C LEU A 526 -24.56 -2.49 17.00
N VAL A 527 -25.26 -3.56 16.59
CA VAL A 527 -26.69 -3.50 16.24
C VAL A 527 -27.57 -2.85 17.33
N PRO A 528 -27.37 -3.09 18.63
CA PRO A 528 -28.13 -2.43 19.69
C PRO A 528 -27.96 -0.90 19.75
N TYR A 529 -26.87 -0.36 19.19
CA TYR A 529 -26.48 1.04 19.26
C TYR A 529 -26.62 1.78 17.91
N LEU A 530 -27.02 1.06 16.86
CA LEU A 530 -27.01 1.54 15.47
C LEU A 530 -27.74 2.87 15.26
N GLY A 531 -28.86 3.10 15.93
CA GLY A 531 -29.57 4.38 15.84
C GLY A 531 -28.76 5.58 16.34
N TYR A 532 -27.98 5.42 17.41
CA TYR A 532 -27.12 6.48 17.95
C TYR A 532 -25.88 6.71 17.07
N ILE A 533 -25.30 5.63 16.56
CA ILE A 533 -24.16 5.67 15.63
C ILE A 533 -24.55 6.46 14.37
N LEU A 534 -25.65 6.06 13.71
CA LEU A 534 -26.10 6.70 12.48
C LEU A 534 -26.46 8.18 12.68
N GLN A 535 -27.06 8.56 13.80
CA GLN A 535 -27.33 9.97 14.10
C GLN A 535 -26.04 10.80 14.15
N THR A 536 -24.97 10.24 14.70
CA THR A 536 -23.67 10.90 14.80
C THR A 536 -23.01 11.03 13.43
N LEU A 537 -22.91 9.93 12.68
CA LEU A 537 -22.31 9.92 11.33
C LEU A 537 -23.09 10.82 10.36
N VAL A 538 -24.43 10.81 10.44
CA VAL A 538 -25.26 11.68 9.59
C VAL A 538 -25.08 13.16 9.95
N TYR A 539 -24.91 13.49 11.23
CA TYR A 539 -24.58 14.84 11.63
C TYR A 539 -23.20 15.28 11.11
N ALA A 540 -22.22 14.37 11.06
CA ALA A 540 -20.88 14.64 10.57
C ALA A 540 -20.87 15.16 9.12
N PHE A 541 -21.79 14.73 8.24
CA PHE A 541 -21.94 15.31 6.88
C PHE A 541 -22.13 16.84 6.85
N SER A 542 -22.74 17.40 7.90
CA SER A 542 -22.98 18.84 8.02
C SER A 542 -21.81 19.60 8.63
N LYS A 543 -20.87 18.88 9.26
CA LYS A 543 -19.75 19.44 10.02
C LYS A 543 -18.41 19.28 9.29
N TYR A 544 -18.22 18.15 8.62
CA TYR A 544 -16.95 17.80 8.00
C TYR A 544 -16.67 18.65 6.77
N GLN A 545 -15.42 19.08 6.69
CA GLN A 545 -14.83 19.63 5.47
C GLN A 545 -14.45 18.50 4.53
N HIS A 546 -13.94 18.87 3.36
CA HIS A 546 -13.73 17.94 2.26
C HIS A 546 -12.84 16.74 2.64
N LYS A 547 -11.69 16.95 3.30
CA LYS A 547 -10.76 15.88 3.65
C LYS A 547 -11.42 14.82 4.55
N ASN A 548 -12.06 15.27 5.63
CA ASN A 548 -12.68 14.36 6.61
C ASN A 548 -13.95 13.72 6.09
N LEU A 549 -14.63 14.35 5.12
CA LEU A 549 -15.79 13.77 4.46
C LEU A 549 -15.44 12.47 3.72
N LEU A 550 -14.23 12.37 3.17
CA LEU A 550 -13.77 11.14 2.51
C LEU A 550 -13.71 9.96 3.52
N ILE A 551 -13.11 10.19 4.69
CA ILE A 551 -13.02 9.21 5.79
C ILE A 551 -14.42 8.85 6.33
N LEU A 552 -15.36 9.80 6.32
CA LEU A 552 -16.72 9.53 6.74
C LEU A 552 -17.44 8.53 5.82
N TYR A 553 -17.17 8.57 4.50
CA TYR A 553 -17.71 7.57 3.58
C TYR A 553 -17.16 6.17 3.93
N ASP A 554 -15.86 6.07 4.19
CA ASP A 554 -15.18 4.82 4.55
C ASP A 554 -15.78 4.22 5.84
N ALA A 555 -15.99 5.05 6.87
CA ALA A 555 -16.65 4.63 8.11
C ALA A 555 -18.11 4.16 7.88
N ILE A 556 -18.89 4.86 7.04
CA ILE A 556 -20.27 4.44 6.74
C ILE A 556 -20.28 3.11 5.96
N GLY A 557 -19.36 2.93 5.01
CA GLY A 557 -19.20 1.67 4.28
C GLY A 557 -18.87 0.51 5.22
N THR A 558 -17.89 0.73 6.10
CA THR A 558 -17.44 -0.23 7.12
C THR A 558 -18.58 -0.61 8.07
N LEU A 559 -19.35 0.37 8.55
CA LEU A 559 -20.55 0.12 9.35
C LEU A 559 -21.55 -0.78 8.60
N ALA A 560 -21.82 -0.47 7.33
CA ALA A 560 -22.75 -1.23 6.50
C ALA A 560 -22.31 -2.70 6.34
N ASP A 561 -21.03 -2.95 6.10
CA ASP A 561 -20.47 -4.30 6.00
C ASP A 561 -20.50 -5.05 7.34
N SER A 562 -20.30 -4.33 8.44
CA SER A 562 -20.26 -4.85 9.82
C SER A 562 -21.64 -5.28 10.32
N VAL A 563 -22.68 -4.46 10.11
CA VAL A 563 -24.05 -4.77 10.59
C VAL A 563 -24.90 -5.49 9.55
N GLY A 564 -24.54 -5.41 8.27
CA GLY A 564 -25.26 -6.02 7.14
C GLY A 564 -26.74 -5.66 7.10
N HIS A 565 -27.59 -6.67 6.90
CA HIS A 565 -29.05 -6.51 6.75
C HIS A 565 -29.76 -5.83 7.93
N HIS A 566 -29.13 -5.69 9.10
CA HIS A 566 -29.70 -4.94 10.22
C HIS A 566 -29.85 -3.43 9.92
N LEU A 567 -29.09 -2.91 8.94
CA LEU A 567 -29.21 -1.55 8.43
C LEU A 567 -30.50 -1.34 7.62
N ASN A 568 -31.09 -2.41 7.08
CA ASN A 568 -32.30 -2.38 6.27
C ASN A 568 -33.57 -2.14 7.12
N LYS A 569 -33.68 -0.93 7.68
CA LYS A 569 -34.88 -0.42 8.35
C LYS A 569 -35.23 0.95 7.79
N GLU A 570 -36.52 1.19 7.61
CA GLU A 570 -37.04 2.44 7.04
C GLU A 570 -36.52 3.68 7.78
N GLU A 571 -36.44 3.64 9.12
CA GLU A 571 -35.89 4.72 9.95
C GLU A 571 -34.42 5.06 9.65
N TYR A 572 -33.59 4.04 9.37
CA TYR A 572 -32.16 4.20 9.11
C TYR A 572 -31.92 4.63 7.66
N ILE A 573 -32.66 4.05 6.71
CA ILE A 573 -32.61 4.42 5.29
C ILE A 573 -32.98 5.90 5.11
N ASN A 574 -34.07 6.34 5.76
CA ASN A 574 -34.54 7.73 5.69
C ASN A 574 -33.57 8.72 6.33
N LEU A 575 -32.68 8.26 7.22
CA LEU A 575 -31.64 9.08 7.84
C LEU A 575 -30.38 9.15 6.97
N LEU A 576 -29.92 8.01 6.44
CA LEU A 576 -28.63 7.86 5.79
C LEU A 576 -28.63 8.21 4.29
N MET A 577 -29.67 7.83 3.54
CA MET A 577 -29.66 8.01 2.09
C MET A 577 -29.71 9.47 1.61
N PRO A 578 -30.48 10.39 2.25
CA PRO A 578 -30.52 11.78 1.79
C PRO A 578 -29.15 12.50 1.69
N PRO A 579 -28.26 12.45 2.70
CA PRO A 579 -26.95 13.08 2.58
C PRO A 579 -26.05 12.44 1.51
N LEU A 580 -26.06 11.11 1.39
CA LEU A 580 -25.30 10.39 0.35
C LEU A 580 -25.76 10.76 -1.06
N ILE A 581 -27.06 10.78 -1.31
CA ILE A 581 -27.63 11.15 -2.61
C ILE A 581 -27.40 12.63 -2.93
N ASN A 582 -27.40 13.50 -1.92
CA ASN A 582 -27.05 14.90 -2.13
C ASN A 582 -25.60 15.03 -2.65
N LYS A 583 -24.64 14.33 -2.03
CA LYS A 583 -23.25 14.33 -2.48
C LYS A 583 -23.08 13.70 -3.86
N TRP A 584 -23.75 12.57 -4.11
CA TRP A 584 -23.81 11.92 -5.42
C TRP A 584 -24.21 12.87 -6.56
N ASN A 585 -25.22 13.71 -6.34
CA ASN A 585 -25.71 14.64 -7.36
C ASN A 585 -24.78 15.86 -7.59
N VAL A 586 -23.88 16.16 -6.64
CA VAL A 586 -22.97 17.31 -6.70
C VAL A 586 -21.67 16.96 -7.44
N LEU A 587 -21.14 15.75 -7.22
CA LEU A 587 -19.87 15.31 -7.81
C LEU A 587 -20.01 15.06 -9.31
N LYS A 588 -19.00 15.44 -10.08
CA LYS A 588 -18.91 15.19 -11.53
C LYS A 588 -18.27 13.85 -11.81
N ASP A 589 -18.37 13.37 -13.06
CA ASP A 589 -17.84 12.07 -13.48
C ASP A 589 -16.32 12.02 -13.53
N GLU A 590 -15.64 13.18 -13.57
CA GLU A 590 -14.18 13.29 -13.55
C GLU A 590 -13.63 13.56 -12.14
N ASP A 591 -14.49 13.63 -11.12
CA ASP A 591 -14.11 13.97 -9.75
C ASP A 591 -13.69 12.72 -8.95
N LYS A 592 -12.45 12.71 -8.45
CA LYS A 592 -11.89 11.57 -7.69
C LYS A 592 -12.57 11.34 -6.36
N ASP A 593 -13.30 12.32 -5.85
CA ASP A 593 -14.19 12.16 -4.68
C ASP A 593 -15.29 11.11 -4.90
N LEU A 594 -15.54 10.73 -6.16
CA LEU A 594 -16.44 9.62 -6.45
C LEU A 594 -15.92 8.30 -5.86
N PHE A 595 -14.61 8.08 -5.74
CA PHE A 595 -14.11 6.76 -5.32
C PHE A 595 -14.63 6.36 -3.92
N PRO A 596 -14.41 7.17 -2.86
CA PRO A 596 -14.86 6.80 -1.52
C PRO A 596 -16.38 6.80 -1.39
N LEU A 597 -17.07 7.70 -2.10
CA LEU A 597 -18.53 7.72 -2.12
C LEU A 597 -19.10 6.44 -2.76
N LEU A 598 -18.49 5.95 -3.83
CA LEU A 598 -18.98 4.76 -4.53
C LEU A 598 -18.65 3.45 -3.82
N GLU A 599 -17.47 3.37 -3.20
CA GLU A 599 -17.14 2.28 -2.28
C GLU A 599 -18.16 2.22 -1.14
N CYS A 600 -18.44 3.36 -0.50
CA CYS A 600 -19.48 3.46 0.53
C CYS A 600 -20.86 3.01 0.01
N LEU A 601 -21.29 3.49 -1.16
CA LEU A 601 -22.57 3.09 -1.76
C LEU A 601 -22.62 1.60 -2.10
N SER A 602 -21.47 0.96 -2.39
CA SER A 602 -21.39 -0.47 -2.69
C SER A 602 -21.72 -1.31 -1.46
N SER A 603 -21.11 -1.00 -0.32
CA SER A 603 -21.40 -1.64 0.97
C SER A 603 -22.82 -1.34 1.43
N VAL A 604 -23.29 -0.09 1.30
CA VAL A 604 -24.66 0.30 1.68
C VAL A 604 -25.71 -0.39 0.81
N ALA A 605 -25.51 -0.51 -0.50
CA ALA A 605 -26.43 -1.24 -1.38
C ALA A 605 -26.54 -2.72 -0.99
N SER A 606 -25.40 -3.36 -0.70
CA SER A 606 -25.34 -4.76 -0.25
C SER A 606 -26.06 -4.95 1.09
N ALA A 607 -25.88 -4.03 2.04
CA ALA A 607 -26.51 -4.08 3.36
C ALA A 607 -28.02 -3.78 3.32
N LEU A 608 -28.45 -2.82 2.50
CA LEU A 608 -29.86 -2.42 2.39
C LEU A 608 -30.71 -3.38 1.56
N GLN A 609 -30.09 -4.19 0.70
CA GLN A 609 -30.79 -5.15 -0.15
C GLN A 609 -31.96 -4.50 -0.91
N SER A 610 -33.17 -5.06 -0.84
CA SER A 610 -34.38 -4.50 -1.44
C SER A 610 -34.72 -3.09 -0.94
N GLY A 611 -34.21 -2.66 0.22
CA GLY A 611 -34.35 -1.29 0.72
C GLY A 611 -33.67 -0.24 -0.17
N PHE A 612 -32.70 -0.65 -1.01
CA PHE A 612 -32.01 0.23 -1.95
C PHE A 612 -32.77 0.45 -3.27
N LEU A 613 -33.87 -0.27 -3.52
CA LEU A 613 -34.65 -0.18 -4.77
C LEU A 613 -35.04 1.25 -5.19
N PRO A 614 -35.43 2.17 -4.30
CA PRO A 614 -35.77 3.54 -4.70
C PRO A 614 -34.60 4.33 -5.31
N TYR A 615 -33.37 3.87 -5.11
CA TYR A 615 -32.14 4.59 -5.48
C TYR A 615 -31.35 3.88 -6.59
N CYS A 616 -31.68 2.63 -6.92
CA CYS A 616 -30.81 1.78 -7.75
C CYS A 616 -30.69 2.21 -9.22
N GLU A 617 -31.76 2.69 -9.84
CA GLU A 617 -31.77 3.02 -11.27
C GLU A 617 -30.77 4.13 -11.66
N PRO A 618 -30.74 5.31 -11.00
CA PRO A 618 -29.75 6.34 -11.32
C PRO A 618 -28.31 5.89 -11.02
N VAL A 619 -28.10 5.10 -9.96
CA VAL A 619 -26.77 4.58 -9.59
C VAL A 619 -26.26 3.62 -10.67
N PHE A 620 -27.08 2.64 -11.06
CA PHE A 620 -26.76 1.67 -12.11
C PHE A 620 -26.40 2.37 -13.43
N ARG A 621 -27.24 3.32 -13.88
CA ARG A 621 -27.02 4.02 -15.15
C ARG A 621 -25.72 4.82 -15.16
N ARG A 622 -25.37 5.48 -14.07
CA ARG A 622 -24.12 6.25 -13.98
C ARG A 622 -22.91 5.33 -14.02
N CYS A 623 -22.93 4.20 -13.31
CA CYS A 623 -21.83 3.23 -13.35
C CYS A 623 -21.59 2.69 -14.76
N VAL A 624 -22.66 2.30 -15.47
CA VAL A 624 -22.55 1.85 -16.87
C VAL A 624 -21.98 2.95 -17.77
N SER A 625 -22.39 4.21 -17.57
CA SER A 625 -21.84 5.36 -18.31
C SER A 625 -20.35 5.57 -18.05
N LEU A 626 -19.90 5.50 -16.79
CA LEU A 626 -18.47 5.65 -16.44
C LEU A 626 -17.60 4.58 -17.09
N ILE A 627 -18.06 3.32 -17.09
CA ILE A 627 -17.37 2.21 -17.77
C ILE A 627 -17.28 2.48 -19.27
N GLU A 628 -18.40 2.85 -19.91
CA GLU A 628 -18.45 3.12 -21.35
C GLU A 628 -17.56 4.30 -21.76
N GLN A 629 -17.56 5.40 -20.99
CA GLN A 629 -16.71 6.56 -21.24
C GLN A 629 -15.22 6.22 -21.13
N THR A 630 -14.83 5.50 -20.07
CA THR A 630 -13.44 5.11 -19.82
C THR A 630 -12.90 4.18 -20.91
N LEU A 631 -13.70 3.21 -21.35
CA LEU A 631 -13.33 2.32 -22.47
C LEU A 631 -13.19 3.10 -23.79
N ASN A 632 -14.13 3.99 -24.09
CA ASN A 632 -14.07 4.82 -25.31
C ASN A 632 -12.83 5.73 -25.32
N GLN A 633 -12.49 6.33 -24.17
CA GLN A 633 -11.27 7.14 -24.04
C GLN A 633 -9.99 6.31 -24.16
N THR A 634 -9.99 5.08 -23.61
CA THR A 634 -8.87 4.13 -23.76
C THR A 634 -8.62 3.81 -25.24
N ILE A 635 -9.69 3.56 -26.00
CA ILE A 635 -9.61 3.30 -27.44
C ILE A 635 -9.09 4.53 -28.19
N ALA A 636 -9.58 5.74 -27.87
CA ALA A 636 -9.14 6.98 -28.50
C ALA A 636 -7.66 7.27 -28.23
N ASN A 637 -7.20 7.14 -26.98
CA ASN A 637 -5.79 7.26 -26.61
C ASN A 637 -4.91 6.22 -27.32
N SER A 638 -5.35 4.96 -27.38
CA SER A 638 -4.59 3.90 -28.07
C SER A 638 -4.42 4.17 -29.58
N GLN A 639 -5.41 4.81 -30.22
CA GLN A 639 -5.36 5.15 -31.64
C GLN A 639 -4.60 6.45 -31.92
N SER A 640 -4.58 7.40 -30.99
CA SER A 640 -3.93 8.70 -31.15
C SER A 640 -3.41 9.25 -29.80
N PRO A 641 -2.29 8.70 -29.28
CA PRO A 641 -1.77 9.05 -27.94
C PRO A 641 -1.35 10.52 -27.80
N GLU A 642 -0.98 11.18 -28.91
CA GLU A 642 -0.59 12.59 -28.92
C GLU A 642 -1.78 13.56 -28.81
N GLN A 643 -3.01 13.08 -29.05
CA GLN A 643 -4.23 13.90 -29.05
C GLN A 643 -5.14 13.67 -27.86
N PHE A 644 -5.14 12.45 -27.32
CA PHE A 644 -6.00 12.06 -26.21
C PHE A 644 -5.15 11.58 -25.04
N GLU A 645 -5.42 12.09 -23.86
CA GLU A 645 -4.79 11.61 -22.62
C GLU A 645 -5.31 10.23 -22.25
N ALA A 646 -4.44 9.40 -21.66
CA ALA A 646 -4.83 8.11 -21.12
C ALA A 646 -5.87 8.31 -20.01
N PRO A 647 -6.98 7.56 -20.01
CA PRO A 647 -7.98 7.70 -18.96
C PRO A 647 -7.49 7.15 -17.63
N ASP A 648 -8.00 7.72 -16.54
CA ASP A 648 -7.87 7.15 -15.21
C ASP A 648 -8.85 5.97 -15.09
N LYS A 649 -8.32 4.75 -15.03
CA LYS A 649 -9.14 3.52 -15.03
C LYS A 649 -9.80 3.25 -13.67
N ASP A 650 -9.45 3.97 -12.61
CA ASP A 650 -10.06 3.82 -11.28
C ASP A 650 -11.57 4.10 -11.32
N PHE A 651 -12.02 5.05 -12.16
CA PHE A 651 -13.45 5.32 -12.38
C PHE A 651 -14.19 4.10 -12.93
N MET A 652 -13.56 3.33 -13.81
CA MET A 652 -14.15 2.09 -14.34
C MET A 652 -14.15 0.98 -13.30
N ILE A 653 -13.06 0.84 -12.52
CA ILE A 653 -12.93 -0.18 -11.48
C ILE A 653 -14.00 0.03 -10.39
N VAL A 654 -14.12 1.26 -9.85
CA VAL A 654 -15.10 1.56 -8.80
C VAL A 654 -16.55 1.42 -9.28
N ALA A 655 -16.81 1.75 -10.55
CA ALA A 655 -18.12 1.55 -11.16
C ALA A 655 -18.47 0.07 -11.32
N LEU A 656 -17.51 -0.78 -11.68
CA LEU A 656 -17.69 -2.24 -11.74
C LEU A 656 -17.97 -2.82 -10.35
N ASP A 657 -17.24 -2.38 -9.34
CA ASP A 657 -17.40 -2.85 -7.96
C ASP A 657 -18.73 -2.42 -7.33
N LEU A 658 -19.20 -1.20 -7.62
CA LEU A 658 -20.53 -0.76 -7.20
C LEU A 658 -21.64 -1.52 -7.94
N LEU A 659 -21.48 -1.82 -9.23
CA LEU A 659 -22.42 -2.70 -9.92
C LEU A 659 -22.43 -4.11 -9.32
N SER A 660 -21.29 -4.61 -8.84
CA SER A 660 -21.20 -5.89 -8.13
C SER A 660 -21.99 -5.82 -6.82
N GLY A 661 -21.77 -4.80 -5.97
CA GLY A 661 -22.52 -4.58 -4.73
C GLY A 661 -24.03 -4.38 -4.94
N LEU A 662 -24.43 -3.63 -5.97
CA LEU A 662 -25.84 -3.51 -6.37
C LEU A 662 -26.44 -4.86 -6.78
N THR A 663 -25.70 -5.67 -7.54
CA THR A 663 -26.15 -6.99 -7.98
C THR A 663 -26.32 -7.93 -6.79
N GLU A 664 -25.36 -7.91 -5.86
CA GLU A 664 -25.38 -8.70 -4.63
C GLU A 664 -26.57 -8.33 -3.72
N GLY A 665 -26.81 -7.02 -3.52
CA GLY A 665 -27.89 -6.53 -2.66
C GLY A 665 -29.29 -6.70 -3.25
N LEU A 666 -29.48 -6.38 -4.53
CA LEU A 666 -30.80 -6.40 -5.18
C LEU A 666 -31.21 -7.79 -5.67
N ASP A 667 -30.24 -8.69 -5.87
CA ASP A 667 -30.44 -10.03 -6.41
C ASP A 667 -31.32 -9.99 -7.68
N GLY A 668 -32.37 -10.81 -7.78
CA GLY A 668 -33.25 -10.87 -8.95
C GLY A 668 -33.95 -9.57 -9.33
N HIS A 669 -33.97 -8.55 -8.47
CA HIS A 669 -34.56 -7.25 -8.81
C HIS A 669 -33.73 -6.43 -9.81
N ILE A 670 -32.45 -6.75 -10.00
CA ILE A 670 -31.59 -6.05 -10.97
C ILE A 670 -31.88 -6.44 -12.43
N ASP A 671 -32.62 -7.52 -12.65
CA ASP A 671 -32.94 -8.11 -13.96
C ASP A 671 -33.34 -7.08 -15.02
N HIS A 672 -34.34 -6.24 -14.72
CA HIS A 672 -34.84 -5.24 -15.65
C HIS A 672 -33.78 -4.17 -16.01
N LEU A 673 -32.86 -3.85 -15.10
CA LEU A 673 -31.79 -2.88 -15.38
C LEU A 673 -30.75 -3.48 -16.33
N VAL A 674 -30.36 -4.74 -16.09
CA VAL A 674 -29.40 -5.46 -16.92
C VAL A 674 -29.97 -5.66 -18.34
N LEU A 675 -31.22 -6.10 -18.44
CA LEU A 675 -31.92 -6.32 -19.72
C LEU A 675 -31.95 -5.06 -20.61
N ASN A 676 -32.07 -3.88 -20.01
CA ASN A 676 -32.18 -2.61 -20.73
C ASN A 676 -30.83 -1.87 -20.85
N SER A 677 -29.70 -2.60 -20.78
CA SER A 677 -28.35 -2.03 -20.83
C SER A 677 -27.44 -2.77 -21.83
N ASN A 678 -26.29 -2.18 -22.13
CA ASN A 678 -25.19 -2.79 -22.89
C ASN A 678 -24.09 -3.39 -21.98
N LEU A 679 -24.39 -3.66 -20.70
CA LEU A 679 -23.40 -4.07 -19.70
C LEU A 679 -22.63 -5.34 -20.09
N MET A 680 -23.29 -6.32 -20.72
CA MET A 680 -22.63 -7.56 -21.16
C MET A 680 -21.54 -7.30 -22.21
N GLN A 681 -21.77 -6.35 -23.13
CA GLN A 681 -20.78 -5.96 -24.15
C GLN A 681 -19.60 -5.22 -23.54
N LEU A 682 -19.86 -4.36 -22.54
CA LEU A 682 -18.81 -3.64 -21.82
C LEU A 682 -17.95 -4.61 -20.99
N LEU A 683 -18.58 -5.55 -20.28
CA LEU A 683 -17.89 -6.59 -19.51
C LEU A 683 -16.96 -7.43 -20.38
N TYR A 684 -17.36 -7.79 -21.60
CA TYR A 684 -16.48 -8.51 -22.52
C TYR A 684 -15.15 -7.76 -22.75
N GLN A 685 -15.19 -6.43 -22.84
CA GLN A 685 -13.99 -5.61 -23.00
C GLN A 685 -13.20 -5.51 -21.69
N CYS A 686 -13.86 -5.25 -20.56
CA CYS A 686 -13.22 -5.14 -19.24
C CYS A 686 -12.47 -6.44 -18.86
N MET A 687 -13.04 -7.61 -19.15
CA MET A 687 -12.43 -8.92 -18.87
C MET A 687 -11.11 -9.16 -19.64
N GLN A 688 -10.86 -8.39 -20.71
CA GLN A 688 -9.67 -8.48 -21.55
C GLN A 688 -8.73 -7.27 -21.38
N ASP A 689 -9.05 -6.36 -20.46
CA ASP A 689 -8.23 -5.16 -20.23
C ASP A 689 -6.82 -5.54 -19.77
N PRO A 690 -5.75 -4.85 -20.22
CA PRO A 690 -4.39 -5.12 -19.76
C PRO A 690 -4.20 -4.89 -18.25
N MET A 691 -4.96 -3.98 -17.63
CA MET A 691 -4.88 -3.65 -16.21
C MET A 691 -5.53 -4.77 -15.35
N PRO A 692 -4.79 -5.43 -14.45
CA PRO A 692 -5.30 -6.49 -13.58
C PRO A 692 -6.57 -6.14 -12.80
N GLU A 693 -6.62 -4.96 -12.21
CA GLU A 693 -7.66 -4.48 -11.30
C GLU A 693 -9.01 -4.34 -12.02
N VAL A 694 -8.98 -3.97 -13.30
CA VAL A 694 -10.17 -3.94 -14.18
C VAL A 694 -10.70 -5.35 -14.41
N ARG A 695 -9.80 -6.31 -14.71
CA ARG A 695 -10.19 -7.72 -14.91
C ARG A 695 -10.76 -8.30 -13.61
N GLN A 696 -10.10 -8.06 -12.49
CA GLN A 696 -10.53 -8.49 -11.16
C GLN A 696 -11.97 -8.06 -10.85
N SER A 697 -12.29 -6.78 -11.02
CA SER A 697 -13.61 -6.20 -10.73
C SER A 697 -14.68 -6.71 -11.71
N SER A 698 -14.31 -6.86 -13.00
CA SER A 698 -15.20 -7.47 -14.00
C SER A 698 -15.56 -8.93 -13.68
N PHE A 699 -14.62 -9.69 -13.11
CA PHE A 699 -14.84 -11.08 -12.69
C PHE A 699 -15.69 -11.20 -11.41
N ALA A 700 -15.59 -10.23 -10.49
CA ALA A 700 -16.53 -10.14 -9.37
C ALA A 700 -17.96 -9.89 -9.90
N LEU A 701 -18.14 -8.87 -10.74
CA LEU A 701 -19.44 -8.53 -11.29
C LEU A 701 -20.08 -9.68 -12.10
N ILE A 702 -19.31 -10.40 -12.94
CA ILE A 702 -19.88 -11.51 -13.71
C ILE A 702 -20.35 -12.67 -12.81
N GLY A 703 -19.66 -12.94 -11.71
CA GLY A 703 -20.09 -13.95 -10.75
C GLY A 703 -21.34 -13.54 -9.99
N ASP A 704 -21.51 -12.26 -9.64
CA ASP A 704 -22.74 -11.74 -9.04
C ASP A 704 -23.92 -11.76 -10.01
N LEU A 705 -23.73 -11.30 -11.25
CA LEU A 705 -24.78 -11.34 -12.29
C LEU A 705 -25.20 -12.77 -12.62
N THR A 706 -24.25 -13.71 -12.53
CA THR A 706 -24.54 -15.14 -12.68
C THR A 706 -25.46 -15.65 -11.57
N LYS A 707 -25.28 -15.20 -10.32
CA LYS A 707 -26.18 -15.56 -9.21
C LYS A 707 -27.57 -14.97 -9.41
N ALA A 708 -27.65 -13.67 -9.73
CA ALA A 708 -28.87 -12.87 -9.77
C ALA A 708 -29.74 -13.07 -11.02
N CYS A 709 -29.14 -13.00 -12.23
CA CYS A 709 -29.89 -12.97 -13.50
C CYS A 709 -29.18 -13.74 -14.63
N PHE A 710 -28.87 -15.02 -14.37
CA PHE A 710 -28.13 -15.90 -15.27
C PHE A 710 -28.66 -15.96 -16.71
N GLN A 711 -29.95 -15.79 -16.94
CA GLN A 711 -30.57 -15.74 -18.26
C GLN A 711 -29.92 -14.72 -19.21
N HIS A 712 -29.35 -13.63 -18.68
CA HIS A 712 -28.65 -12.61 -19.46
C HIS A 712 -27.17 -12.93 -19.66
N VAL A 713 -26.56 -13.67 -18.72
CA VAL A 713 -25.17 -14.11 -18.78
C VAL A 713 -25.00 -15.34 -19.69
N HIS A 714 -25.96 -16.26 -19.66
CA HIS A 714 -25.92 -17.55 -20.35
C HIS A 714 -25.51 -17.47 -21.85
N PRO A 715 -26.02 -16.52 -22.66
CA PRO A 715 -25.62 -16.38 -24.06
C PRO A 715 -24.13 -16.11 -24.29
N TYR A 716 -23.44 -15.52 -23.31
CA TYR A 716 -22.04 -15.08 -23.42
C TYR A 716 -21.04 -16.07 -22.80
N ILE A 717 -21.51 -17.12 -22.12
CA ILE A 717 -20.66 -18.15 -21.50
C ILE A 717 -19.61 -18.76 -22.45
N PRO A 718 -19.92 -19.06 -23.74
CA PRO A 718 -18.92 -19.58 -24.67
C PRO A 718 -17.72 -18.65 -24.88
N GLU A 719 -17.89 -17.34 -24.69
CA GLU A 719 -16.84 -16.33 -24.82
C GLU A 719 -16.18 -16.03 -23.47
N PHE A 720 -16.96 -15.94 -22.39
CA PHE A 720 -16.48 -15.53 -21.06
C PHE A 720 -15.66 -16.61 -20.36
N LEU A 721 -16.08 -17.87 -20.42
CA LEU A 721 -15.41 -18.95 -19.67
C LEU A 721 -13.97 -19.20 -20.14
N PRO A 722 -13.65 -19.20 -21.45
CA PRO A 722 -12.26 -19.23 -21.90
C PRO A 722 -11.41 -18.07 -21.35
N ILE A 723 -11.94 -16.85 -21.26
CA ILE A 723 -11.23 -15.70 -20.70
C ILE A 723 -10.95 -15.89 -19.20
N LEU A 724 -11.95 -16.36 -18.44
CA LEU A 724 -11.80 -16.70 -17.03
C LEU A 724 -10.72 -17.78 -16.83
N ALA A 725 -10.71 -18.82 -17.67
CA ALA A 725 -9.72 -19.89 -17.61
C ALA A 725 -8.29 -19.38 -17.89
N MET A 726 -8.12 -18.45 -18.83
CA MET A 726 -6.82 -17.81 -19.10
C MET A 726 -6.31 -16.94 -17.93
N ASN A 727 -7.23 -16.47 -17.07
CA ASN A 727 -6.90 -15.67 -15.90
C ASN A 727 -6.74 -16.50 -14.61
N LEU A 728 -6.71 -17.84 -14.69
CA LEU A 728 -6.26 -18.71 -13.60
C LEU A 728 -4.74 -18.69 -13.46
N ASN A 729 -4.17 -17.49 -13.35
CA ASN A 729 -2.75 -17.23 -13.20
C ASN A 729 -2.44 -16.77 -11.76
N PRO A 730 -1.85 -17.63 -10.91
CA PRO A 730 -1.60 -17.31 -9.52
C PRO A 730 -0.46 -16.29 -9.28
N GLU A 731 0.18 -15.77 -10.33
CA GLU A 731 1.05 -14.58 -10.23
C GLU A 731 0.24 -13.28 -10.02
N VAL A 732 -1.04 -13.28 -10.39
CA VAL A 732 -1.94 -12.13 -10.19
C VAL A 732 -3.09 -12.60 -9.30
N ILE A 733 -2.82 -12.63 -7.99
CA ILE A 733 -3.61 -13.37 -6.98
C ILE A 733 -5.08 -12.93 -6.98
N SER A 734 -5.37 -11.63 -6.88
CA SER A 734 -6.73 -11.12 -6.76
C SER A 734 -7.58 -11.35 -8.01
N VAL A 735 -6.97 -11.22 -9.19
CA VAL A 735 -7.61 -11.58 -10.48
C VAL A 735 -7.91 -13.08 -10.53
N CYS A 736 -6.92 -13.91 -10.18
CA CYS A 736 -7.07 -15.37 -10.16
C CYS A 736 -8.16 -15.82 -9.17
N ASN A 737 -8.24 -15.16 -8.02
CA ASN A 737 -9.26 -15.40 -6.99
C ASN A 737 -10.68 -15.14 -7.51
N ASN A 738 -10.93 -13.95 -8.06
CA ASN A 738 -12.26 -13.59 -8.57
C ASN A 738 -12.64 -14.43 -9.80
N ALA A 739 -11.68 -14.73 -10.69
CA ALA A 739 -11.92 -15.63 -11.82
C ALA A 739 -12.31 -17.04 -11.36
N THR A 740 -11.59 -17.58 -10.37
CA THR A 740 -11.85 -18.90 -9.77
C THR A 740 -13.25 -18.95 -9.16
N TRP A 741 -13.62 -17.94 -8.38
CA TRP A 741 -14.94 -17.85 -7.77
C TRP A 741 -16.06 -17.74 -8.81
N ALA A 742 -15.89 -16.89 -9.83
CA ALA A 742 -16.86 -16.72 -10.91
C ALA A 742 -17.11 -18.02 -11.70
N ILE A 743 -16.05 -18.79 -12.01
CA ILE A 743 -16.18 -20.12 -12.63
C ILE A 743 -17.02 -21.05 -11.76
N GLY A 744 -16.82 -21.01 -10.43
CA GLY A 744 -17.62 -21.77 -9.48
C GLY A 744 -19.10 -21.38 -9.53
N ALA A 745 -19.42 -20.09 -9.51
CA ALA A 745 -20.80 -19.61 -9.61
C ALA A 745 -21.47 -20.01 -10.93
N ILE A 746 -20.76 -19.87 -12.05
CA ILE A 746 -21.21 -20.25 -13.40
C ILE A 746 -21.49 -21.75 -13.47
N SER A 747 -20.62 -22.59 -12.90
CA SER A 747 -20.78 -24.05 -12.95
C SER A 747 -22.11 -24.52 -12.33
N ILE A 748 -22.52 -23.91 -11.20
CA ILE A 748 -23.76 -24.24 -10.52
C ILE A 748 -24.99 -23.91 -11.37
N LYS A 749 -24.95 -22.80 -12.13
CA LYS A 749 -26.06 -22.38 -12.98
C LYS A 749 -26.11 -23.13 -14.32
N LEU A 750 -24.94 -23.48 -14.90
CA LEU A 750 -24.86 -24.30 -16.12
C LEU A 750 -25.20 -25.78 -15.87
N GLY A 751 -24.93 -26.28 -14.68
CA GLY A 751 -25.13 -27.69 -14.37
C GLY A 751 -24.28 -28.61 -15.26
N PRO A 752 -24.84 -29.70 -15.82
CA PRO A 752 -24.08 -30.67 -16.62
C PRO A 752 -23.40 -30.11 -17.87
N GLU A 753 -23.87 -28.97 -18.39
CA GLU A 753 -23.24 -28.32 -19.55
C GLU A 753 -21.82 -27.83 -19.27
N THR A 754 -21.46 -27.68 -17.99
CA THR A 754 -20.11 -27.35 -17.52
C THR A 754 -19.05 -28.35 -18.02
N SER A 755 -19.43 -29.61 -18.28
CA SER A 755 -18.53 -30.67 -18.76
C SER A 755 -17.67 -30.25 -19.96
N LYS A 756 -18.22 -29.44 -20.88
CA LYS A 756 -17.50 -28.92 -22.07
C LYS A 756 -16.30 -28.04 -21.72
N TYR A 757 -16.28 -27.44 -20.53
CA TYR A 757 -15.30 -26.45 -20.10
C TYR A 757 -14.36 -26.94 -19.01
N ILE A 758 -14.67 -28.06 -18.35
CA ILE A 758 -13.82 -28.66 -17.30
C ILE A 758 -12.36 -28.86 -17.75
N PRO A 759 -12.07 -29.35 -18.98
CA PRO A 759 -10.69 -29.50 -19.44
C PRO A 759 -9.88 -28.19 -19.48
N LEU A 760 -10.55 -27.03 -19.59
CA LEU A 760 -9.88 -25.72 -19.63
C LEU A 760 -9.43 -25.26 -18.22
N VAL A 761 -10.18 -25.62 -17.18
CA VAL A 761 -10.01 -25.05 -15.83
C VAL A 761 -9.43 -26.04 -14.83
N LEU A 762 -9.77 -27.33 -14.92
CA LEU A 762 -9.51 -28.30 -13.85
C LEU A 762 -8.02 -28.44 -13.52
N LYS A 763 -7.17 -28.51 -14.55
CA LYS A 763 -5.71 -28.63 -14.35
C LYS A 763 -5.15 -27.43 -13.57
N HIS A 764 -5.51 -26.21 -13.98
CA HIS A 764 -5.05 -24.98 -13.33
C HIS A 764 -5.51 -24.91 -11.87
N LEU A 765 -6.77 -25.26 -11.58
CA LEU A 765 -7.31 -25.25 -10.20
C LEU A 765 -6.59 -26.26 -9.29
N VAL A 766 -6.26 -27.44 -9.81
CA VAL A 766 -5.49 -28.47 -9.05
C VAL A 766 -4.04 -28.02 -8.83
N GLU A 767 -3.45 -27.28 -9.76
CA GLU A 767 -2.13 -26.68 -9.58
C GLU A 767 -2.16 -25.58 -8.51
N ILE A 768 -3.14 -24.67 -8.57
CA ILE A 768 -3.30 -23.56 -7.61
C ILE A 768 -3.47 -24.08 -6.18
N ILE A 769 -4.37 -25.05 -5.94
CA ILE A 769 -4.65 -25.52 -4.57
C ILE A 769 -3.46 -26.25 -3.92
N ASN A 770 -2.50 -26.70 -4.71
CA ASN A 770 -1.28 -27.35 -4.23
C ASN A 770 -0.05 -26.42 -4.26
N ARG A 771 -0.19 -25.17 -4.70
CA ARG A 771 0.91 -24.21 -4.78
C ARG A 771 1.31 -23.75 -3.37
N PRO A 772 2.60 -23.84 -2.98
CA PRO A 772 3.05 -23.33 -1.69
C PRO A 772 2.93 -21.79 -1.63
N ASN A 773 2.82 -21.24 -0.42
CA ASN A 773 2.73 -19.79 -0.17
C ASN A 773 1.57 -19.10 -0.92
N THR A 774 0.48 -19.82 -1.19
CA THR A 774 -0.71 -19.24 -1.81
C THR A 774 -1.63 -18.67 -0.73
N PRO A 775 -2.17 -17.44 -0.90
CA PRO A 775 -3.04 -16.84 0.11
C PRO A 775 -4.26 -17.69 0.40
N LYS A 776 -4.67 -17.67 1.67
CA LYS A 776 -5.77 -18.49 2.20
C LYS A 776 -7.06 -18.32 1.38
N THR A 777 -7.44 -17.07 1.09
CA THR A 777 -8.66 -16.76 0.33
C THR A 777 -8.68 -17.42 -1.05
N LEU A 778 -7.56 -17.40 -1.77
CA LEU A 778 -7.45 -18.05 -3.08
C LEU A 778 -7.57 -19.57 -2.94
N LEU A 779 -6.94 -20.18 -1.94
CA LEU A 779 -7.06 -21.62 -1.67
C LEU A 779 -8.51 -22.03 -1.35
N GLU A 780 -9.23 -21.20 -0.59
CA GLU A 780 -10.63 -21.44 -0.22
C GLU A 780 -11.57 -21.34 -1.41
N ASN A 781 -11.47 -20.28 -2.21
CA ASN A 781 -12.25 -20.13 -3.45
C ASN A 781 -11.92 -21.25 -4.45
N THR A 782 -10.64 -21.64 -4.57
CA THR A 782 -10.23 -22.77 -5.42
C THR A 782 -10.85 -24.09 -4.95
N ALA A 783 -10.85 -24.34 -3.64
CA ALA A 783 -11.48 -25.51 -3.06
C ALA A 783 -12.99 -25.53 -3.30
N ILE A 784 -13.69 -24.40 -3.08
CA ILE A 784 -15.12 -24.28 -3.34
C ILE A 784 -15.42 -24.56 -4.82
N THR A 785 -14.67 -23.95 -5.74
CA THR A 785 -14.87 -24.15 -7.18
C THR A 785 -14.62 -25.59 -7.61
N LEU A 786 -13.55 -26.25 -7.13
CA LEU A 786 -13.34 -27.68 -7.39
C LEU A 786 -14.50 -28.54 -6.86
N GLY A 787 -15.02 -28.21 -5.68
CA GLY A 787 -16.22 -28.83 -5.13
C GLY A 787 -17.43 -28.64 -6.03
N ARG A 788 -17.73 -27.41 -6.45
CA ARG A 788 -18.87 -27.08 -7.32
C ARG A 788 -18.77 -27.76 -8.69
N LEU A 789 -17.58 -27.80 -9.31
CA LEU A 789 -17.36 -28.54 -10.55
C LEU A 789 -17.63 -30.04 -10.38
N GLY A 790 -17.14 -30.62 -9.29
CA GLY A 790 -17.42 -32.03 -8.95
C GLY A 790 -18.88 -32.30 -8.59
N TYR A 791 -19.63 -31.30 -8.13
CA TYR A 791 -21.05 -31.41 -7.85
C TYR A 791 -21.87 -31.53 -9.15
N VAL A 792 -21.54 -30.73 -10.16
CA VAL A 792 -22.29 -30.71 -11.43
C VAL A 792 -21.80 -31.76 -12.44
N CYS A 793 -20.52 -32.12 -12.39
CA CYS A 793 -19.89 -33.08 -13.30
C CYS A 793 -18.95 -34.05 -12.55
N PRO A 794 -19.47 -34.91 -11.66
CA PRO A 794 -18.65 -35.75 -10.78
C PRO A 794 -17.74 -36.72 -11.56
N HIS A 795 -18.17 -37.24 -12.71
CA HIS A 795 -17.37 -38.17 -13.52
C HIS A 795 -16.13 -37.51 -14.15
N ASP A 796 -16.18 -36.20 -14.40
CA ASP A 796 -15.05 -35.48 -15.02
C ASP A 796 -14.00 -35.07 -13.98
N VAL A 797 -14.41 -34.78 -12.75
CA VAL A 797 -13.53 -34.26 -11.68
C VAL A 797 -13.05 -35.34 -10.71
N ALA A 798 -13.89 -36.33 -10.38
CA ALA A 798 -13.53 -37.40 -9.44
C ALA A 798 -12.24 -38.18 -9.77
N PRO A 799 -11.81 -38.38 -11.04
CA PRO A 799 -10.55 -39.05 -11.35
C PRO A 799 -9.31 -38.40 -10.73
N VAL A 800 -9.33 -37.07 -10.49
CA VAL A 800 -8.21 -36.33 -9.91
C VAL A 800 -8.39 -36.01 -8.42
N LEU A 801 -9.40 -36.60 -7.76
CA LEU A 801 -9.71 -36.37 -6.33
C LEU A 801 -8.49 -36.53 -5.41
N HIS A 802 -7.69 -37.57 -5.64
CA HIS A 802 -6.46 -37.86 -4.88
C HIS A 802 -5.40 -36.77 -4.96
N GLN A 803 -5.45 -35.87 -5.95
CA GLN A 803 -4.46 -34.82 -6.15
C GLN A 803 -4.73 -33.58 -5.31
N PHE A 804 -5.97 -33.36 -4.87
CA PHE A 804 -6.34 -32.11 -4.18
C PHE A 804 -7.06 -32.32 -2.84
N VAL A 805 -7.60 -33.50 -2.55
CA VAL A 805 -8.50 -33.72 -1.40
C VAL A 805 -7.90 -33.30 -0.05
N ARG A 806 -6.60 -33.51 0.15
CA ARG A 806 -5.89 -33.10 1.37
C ARG A 806 -5.88 -31.59 1.57
N GLN A 807 -5.46 -30.84 0.55
CA GLN A 807 -5.42 -29.37 0.62
C GLN A 807 -6.84 -28.80 0.68
N TRP A 808 -7.76 -29.37 -0.10
CA TRP A 808 -9.18 -29.00 -0.08
C TRP A 808 -9.81 -29.09 1.31
N CYS A 809 -9.58 -30.19 2.03
CA CYS A 809 -10.07 -30.35 3.40
C CYS A 809 -9.41 -29.35 4.36
N THR A 810 -8.11 -29.11 4.19
CA THR A 810 -7.34 -28.17 5.02
C THR A 810 -7.83 -26.73 4.84
N SER A 811 -8.18 -26.33 3.62
CA SER A 811 -8.71 -24.99 3.33
C SER A 811 -10.14 -24.82 3.87
N LEU A 812 -11.06 -25.75 3.58
CA LEU A 812 -12.48 -25.53 3.89
C LEU A 812 -12.88 -25.80 5.35
N ARG A 813 -12.03 -26.45 6.16
CA ARG A 813 -12.38 -26.73 7.56
C ARG A 813 -12.51 -25.47 8.43
N ASN A 814 -11.92 -24.35 8.02
CA ASN A 814 -11.89 -23.11 8.80
C ASN A 814 -12.98 -22.10 8.38
N ILE A 815 -13.79 -22.43 7.38
CA ILE A 815 -14.83 -21.56 6.83
C ILE A 815 -16.15 -21.72 7.59
N ARG A 816 -16.89 -20.61 7.76
CA ARG A 816 -18.25 -20.60 8.32
C ARG A 816 -19.18 -21.52 7.52
N ASP A 817 -20.15 -22.11 8.19
CA ASP A 817 -21.20 -22.85 7.51
C ASP A 817 -22.08 -21.87 6.70
N ASN A 818 -21.93 -21.90 5.37
CA ASN A 818 -22.65 -21.06 4.42
C ASN A 818 -23.03 -21.88 3.16
N ASP A 819 -23.78 -21.27 2.24
CA ASP A 819 -24.20 -21.96 1.02
C ASP A 819 -23.04 -22.33 0.08
N GLU A 820 -21.92 -21.61 0.13
CA GLU A 820 -20.73 -21.94 -0.65
C GLU A 820 -20.07 -23.22 -0.16
N LYS A 821 -19.84 -23.33 1.16
CA LYS A 821 -19.36 -24.54 1.83
C LYS A 821 -20.32 -25.70 1.59
N ASP A 822 -21.64 -25.50 1.70
CA ASP A 822 -22.65 -26.54 1.43
C ASP A 822 -22.52 -27.07 -0.01
N SER A 823 -22.48 -26.18 -1.00
CA SER A 823 -22.32 -26.57 -2.41
C SER A 823 -21.02 -27.33 -2.69
N ALA A 824 -19.90 -26.91 -2.06
CA ALA A 824 -18.61 -27.55 -2.22
C ALA A 824 -18.59 -28.97 -1.59
N PHE A 825 -19.15 -29.12 -0.39
CA PHE A 825 -19.22 -30.41 0.31
C PHE A 825 -20.20 -31.39 -0.35
N ARG A 826 -21.29 -30.92 -0.98
CA ARG A 826 -22.12 -31.78 -1.84
C ARG A 826 -21.30 -32.36 -2.99
N GLY A 827 -20.46 -31.51 -3.59
CA GLY A 827 -19.54 -31.92 -4.65
C GLY A 827 -18.51 -32.96 -4.25
N ILE A 828 -17.81 -32.75 -3.14
CA ILE A 828 -16.83 -33.73 -2.65
C ILE A 828 -17.52 -35.08 -2.34
N CYS A 829 -18.73 -35.05 -1.77
CA CYS A 829 -19.46 -36.27 -1.47
C CYS A 829 -19.88 -37.04 -2.74
N GLN A 830 -20.31 -36.33 -3.80
CA GLN A 830 -20.60 -36.95 -5.09
C GLN A 830 -19.35 -37.52 -5.76
N MET A 831 -18.22 -36.80 -5.70
CA MET A 831 -16.94 -37.29 -6.22
C MET A 831 -16.45 -38.54 -5.48
N ILE A 832 -16.57 -38.58 -4.15
CA ILE A 832 -16.23 -39.76 -3.34
C ILE A 832 -17.14 -40.94 -3.70
N HIS A 833 -18.42 -40.69 -3.99
CA HIS A 833 -19.31 -41.76 -4.45
C HIS A 833 -18.87 -42.36 -5.79
N VAL A 834 -18.35 -41.54 -6.71
CA VAL A 834 -17.85 -41.98 -8.03
C VAL A 834 -16.46 -42.62 -7.96
N ASN A 835 -15.56 -42.08 -7.14
CA ASN A 835 -14.19 -42.56 -6.97
C ASN A 835 -13.80 -42.64 -5.47
N PRO A 836 -14.27 -43.66 -4.73
CA PRO A 836 -13.96 -43.80 -3.30
C PRO A 836 -12.46 -43.98 -3.03
N GLU A 837 -11.75 -44.67 -3.93
CA GLU A 837 -10.30 -44.92 -3.80
C GLU A 837 -9.49 -43.62 -3.75
N GLY A 838 -9.99 -42.55 -4.36
CA GLY A 838 -9.33 -41.24 -4.41
C GLY A 838 -9.21 -40.52 -3.06
N VAL A 839 -9.99 -40.88 -2.03
CA VAL A 839 -9.93 -40.24 -0.70
C VAL A 839 -9.31 -41.13 0.38
N VAL A 840 -9.14 -42.44 0.13
CA VAL A 840 -8.68 -43.41 1.13
C VAL A 840 -7.36 -43.00 1.83
N PRO A 841 -6.31 -42.54 1.11
CA PRO A 841 -5.04 -42.16 1.75
C PRO A 841 -5.16 -40.98 2.72
N ASP A 842 -6.10 -40.07 2.47
CA ASP A 842 -6.27 -38.80 3.17
C ASP A 842 -7.62 -38.73 3.93
N PHE A 843 -8.23 -39.89 4.22
CA PHE A 843 -9.59 -39.95 4.78
C PHE A 843 -9.73 -39.23 6.14
N MET A 844 -8.63 -39.13 6.90
CA MET A 844 -8.60 -38.37 8.16
C MET A 844 -8.86 -36.88 7.93
N TYR A 845 -8.35 -36.30 6.85
CA TYR A 845 -8.59 -34.90 6.49
C TYR A 845 -10.07 -34.68 6.14
N PHE A 846 -10.69 -35.63 5.45
CA PHE A 846 -12.12 -35.59 5.19
C PHE A 846 -12.96 -35.66 6.48
N CYS A 847 -12.58 -36.53 7.42
CA CYS A 847 -13.21 -36.61 8.74
C CYS A 847 -13.14 -35.28 9.51
N ASP A 848 -11.97 -34.65 9.53
CA ASP A 848 -11.76 -33.33 10.16
C ASP A 848 -12.60 -32.23 9.48
N ALA A 849 -12.60 -32.19 8.15
CA ALA A 849 -13.39 -31.23 7.38
C ALA A 849 -14.90 -31.41 7.62
N VAL A 850 -15.41 -32.65 7.72
CA VAL A 850 -16.80 -32.94 8.08
C VAL A 850 -17.10 -32.48 9.50
N ALA A 851 -16.22 -32.73 10.47
CA ALA A 851 -16.40 -32.29 11.86
C ALA A 851 -16.31 -30.76 12.07
N SER A 852 -15.86 -30.01 11.07
CA SER A 852 -15.88 -28.55 11.10
C SER A 852 -17.31 -27.97 11.04
N TRP A 853 -18.27 -28.75 10.52
CA TRP A 853 -19.66 -28.34 10.42
C TRP A 853 -20.30 -28.26 11.80
N SER A 854 -20.98 -27.15 12.07
CA SER A 854 -21.79 -26.95 13.27
C SER A 854 -23.24 -27.36 13.01
N HIS A 855 -23.81 -26.94 11.88
CA HIS A 855 -25.23 -27.18 11.55
C HIS A 855 -25.41 -27.52 10.06
N PRO A 856 -24.95 -28.70 9.60
CA PRO A 856 -25.16 -29.11 8.21
C PRO A 856 -26.65 -29.37 7.95
N LYS A 857 -27.11 -29.07 6.72
CA LYS A 857 -28.47 -29.43 6.26
C LYS A 857 -28.63 -30.96 6.35
N GLU A 858 -29.83 -31.44 6.69
CA GLU A 858 -30.06 -32.87 6.98
C GLU A 858 -29.68 -33.79 5.81
N ASP A 859 -29.94 -33.38 4.58
CA ASP A 859 -29.57 -34.14 3.38
C ASP A 859 -28.04 -34.24 3.19
N LEU A 860 -27.30 -33.17 3.47
CA LEU A 860 -25.83 -33.21 3.47
C LEU A 860 -25.29 -34.08 4.60
N LYS A 861 -25.89 -34.00 5.79
CA LYS A 861 -25.55 -34.86 6.94
C LYS A 861 -25.76 -36.34 6.63
N GLU A 862 -26.82 -36.68 5.88
CA GLU A 862 -27.01 -38.05 5.40
C GLU A 862 -25.88 -38.50 4.45
N MET A 863 -25.39 -37.62 3.57
CA MET A 863 -24.26 -37.92 2.68
C MET A 863 -22.98 -38.20 3.48
N PHE A 864 -22.67 -37.35 4.48
CA PHE A 864 -21.54 -37.58 5.39
C PHE A 864 -21.64 -38.92 6.09
N THR A 865 -22.82 -39.21 6.64
CA THR A 865 -23.09 -40.45 7.38
C THR A 865 -22.89 -41.68 6.48
N LYS A 866 -23.37 -41.64 5.23
CA LYS A 866 -23.20 -42.74 4.26
C LYS A 866 -21.73 -42.99 3.93
N ILE A 867 -20.94 -41.93 3.70
CA ILE A 867 -19.52 -42.06 3.37
C ILE A 867 -18.72 -42.62 4.55
N LEU A 868 -18.91 -42.07 5.75
CA LEU A 868 -18.19 -42.51 6.95
C LEU A 868 -18.52 -43.97 7.31
N HIS A 869 -19.80 -44.36 7.28
CA HIS A 869 -20.20 -45.76 7.49
C HIS A 869 -19.67 -46.68 6.38
N GLY A 870 -19.68 -46.22 5.12
CA GLY A 870 -19.12 -46.96 3.99
C GLY A 870 -17.64 -47.29 4.19
N PHE A 871 -16.85 -46.30 4.60
CA PHE A 871 -15.43 -46.49 4.90
C PHE A 871 -15.21 -47.42 6.09
N LYS A 872 -15.95 -47.23 7.20
CA LYS A 872 -15.90 -48.14 8.36
C LYS A 872 -16.17 -49.59 7.97
N ASN A 873 -17.19 -49.83 7.14
CA ASN A 873 -17.53 -51.17 6.65
C ASN A 873 -16.43 -51.75 5.75
N GLN A 874 -15.74 -50.92 4.97
CA GLN A 874 -14.66 -51.34 4.08
C GLN A 874 -13.38 -51.74 4.84
N VAL A 875 -12.99 -50.99 5.87
CA VAL A 875 -11.78 -51.28 6.65
C VAL A 875 -12.01 -52.32 7.76
N GLY A 876 -13.26 -52.50 8.19
CA GLY A 876 -13.66 -53.37 9.29
C GLY A 876 -13.49 -52.72 10.68
N ASP A 877 -14.29 -53.18 11.66
CA ASP A 877 -14.40 -52.54 12.99
C ASP A 877 -13.05 -52.39 13.73
N ASP A 878 -12.17 -53.39 13.66
CA ASP A 878 -10.88 -53.36 14.35
C ASP A 878 -9.91 -52.33 13.75
N ASN A 879 -9.87 -52.22 12.42
CA ASN A 879 -9.03 -51.23 11.75
C ASN A 879 -9.63 -49.83 11.85
N TRP A 880 -10.96 -49.71 11.82
CA TRP A 880 -11.65 -48.45 12.08
C TRP A 880 -11.30 -47.91 13.47
N ARG A 881 -11.35 -48.75 14.51
CA ARG A 881 -10.95 -48.36 15.87
C ARG A 881 -9.49 -47.86 15.92
N ARG A 882 -8.56 -48.62 15.34
CA ARG A 882 -7.13 -48.21 15.27
C ARG A 882 -6.91 -46.90 14.51
N PHE A 883 -7.76 -46.61 13.54
CA PHE A 883 -7.74 -45.37 12.78
C PHE A 883 -8.31 -44.21 13.60
N THR A 884 -9.46 -44.37 14.25
CA THR A 884 -10.08 -43.32 15.07
C THR A 884 -9.34 -43.06 16.38
N ASP A 885 -8.56 -44.02 16.90
CA ASP A 885 -7.69 -43.82 18.07
C ASP A 885 -6.63 -42.72 17.84
N GLN A 886 -6.36 -42.36 16.57
CA GLN A 886 -5.44 -41.29 16.21
C GLN A 886 -6.11 -39.91 16.23
N PHE A 887 -7.44 -39.84 16.38
CA PHE A 887 -8.17 -38.58 16.32
C PHE A 887 -8.00 -37.77 17.61
N PRO A 888 -7.92 -36.43 17.52
CA PRO A 888 -8.13 -35.58 18.68
C PRO A 888 -9.47 -35.89 19.35
N VAL A 889 -9.52 -35.81 20.69
CA VAL A 889 -10.74 -36.12 21.47
C VAL A 889 -11.95 -35.31 21.00
N GLN A 890 -11.74 -34.04 20.65
CA GLN A 890 -12.79 -33.16 20.15
C GLN A 890 -13.34 -33.62 18.79
N LEU A 891 -12.47 -34.09 17.89
CA LEU A 891 -12.85 -34.61 16.57
C LEU A 891 -13.71 -35.86 16.72
N SER A 892 -13.26 -36.82 17.54
CA SER A 892 -14.00 -38.06 17.80
C SER A 892 -15.38 -37.78 18.41
N ALA A 893 -15.45 -36.89 19.41
CA ALA A 893 -16.72 -36.52 20.04
C ALA A 893 -17.70 -35.87 19.05
N ARG A 894 -17.22 -34.97 18.18
CA ARG A 894 -18.05 -34.31 17.16
C ARG A 894 -18.58 -35.28 16.12
N LEU A 895 -17.73 -36.16 15.59
CA LEU A 895 -18.16 -37.15 14.59
C LEU A 895 -19.16 -38.16 15.17
N SER A 896 -18.97 -38.57 16.43
CA SER A 896 -19.92 -39.45 17.12
C SER A 896 -21.26 -38.77 17.32
N ALA A 897 -21.27 -37.49 17.75
CA ALA A 897 -22.49 -36.71 17.93
C ALA A 897 -23.22 -36.44 16.60
N MET A 898 -22.49 -36.19 15.52
CA MET A 898 -23.06 -35.79 14.24
C MET A 898 -23.51 -36.98 13.38
N CYS A 899 -22.70 -38.04 13.33
CA CYS A 899 -22.89 -39.17 12.41
C CYS A 899 -23.07 -40.52 13.11
N GLY A 900 -22.94 -40.61 14.44
CA GLY A 900 -23.17 -41.84 15.20
C GLY A 900 -22.08 -42.90 15.05
N ILE A 901 -20.84 -42.49 14.76
CA ILE A 901 -19.71 -43.39 14.43
C ILE A 901 -18.59 -43.31 15.45
#